data_AF-A0A3R7EU82-F1
#
_entry.id   AF-A0A3R7EU82-F1
#
_cell.length_a   1.000
_cell.length_b   1.000
_cell.length_c   1.000
_cell.angle_alpha   90.00
_cell.angle_beta   90.00
_cell.angle_gamma   90.00
#
_symmetry.space_group_name_H-M   'P 1'
#
loop_
_entity.id
_entity.type
_entity.pdbx_description
1 polymer ?
#
loop_
_entity_poly.entity_id
_entity_poly.type
_entity_poly.pdbx_seq_one_letter_code
_entity_poly.pdbx_strand_id
1 'polypeptide(L)'
;MASPNSVTQKAGEQPAPDSPPAYDYERYSRLAGPLHDPVEEEKPYRVAYRSLLAQEPHRIRATLLLCAAPLFSALLLFWLLQPAHWVHRPYVSGWESAADTTMLVSIGLIEFFRLCTVFSNAHATLVARDPVPVTPEPGTRVAFLTSFVPGKEPIEMVTRTLEAAVRIRHRGTVHVWLLDEGDDPAAKAVCARLGVRHFTRKGVEKWNRSTGPHRARTKHGNYNAWLDAHGGDYDFFASVDTDHVPLPNYLERMLGFFRDPDVAFVIGPQVYGNYDTAVTKAAESQQFLFHALIQRAGNAYGSPMFVGTSNAVRIKAIQGIGGLYDSITEDMATGFELHRARNPETGRKWRSVYTPDVLAVGEGPAAWTDFFTQQLRWSRGTYETILKQFWKAPFSLPPGRLLNYTLMVIYYPMTALNWLLAALSCLLFLVVGASGLHVPAEIWLMLYSDAAALQIGLYIWNRRHNVSPHEPEGSGGLAGMAMSALSAPIYAKSLVDAVLRRKSSFVVTPKGDSASPDRLATFRIHLFWAAVFGGSVVAALFLGHLHAAITAWALLALALCLAPVLVWAAGGRRRRSTVAAVPAVPAARADSSAGPAGAGADSARRDPARSPAAPTVPAASTASPAAASAPTAASPKRDTPAEKDPLCAI
;
A
#
# COMPACT_ATOMS: atom_id res chain seq x y z
N MET A 1 -20.73 8.77 -50.11
CA MET A 1 -21.68 8.39 -49.03
C MET A 1 -20.94 7.58 -47.98
N ALA A 2 -20.64 8.16 -46.83
CA ALA A 2 -20.20 7.48 -45.61
C ALA A 2 -20.25 8.52 -44.47
N SER A 3 -21.20 8.38 -43.54
CA SER A 3 -21.36 9.31 -42.42
C SER A 3 -20.48 8.90 -41.24
N PRO A 4 -19.82 9.83 -40.51
CA PRO A 4 -19.18 9.54 -39.24
C PRO A 4 -20.22 9.48 -38.12
N ASN A 5 -20.26 8.37 -37.37
CA ASN A 5 -21.10 8.28 -36.18
C ASN A 5 -20.55 9.16 -35.04
N SER A 6 -21.36 10.13 -34.60
CA SER A 6 -21.09 10.96 -33.44
C SER A 6 -21.36 10.19 -32.14
N VAL A 7 -20.34 9.99 -31.31
CA VAL A 7 -20.51 9.51 -29.93
C VAL A 7 -20.82 10.71 -29.02
N THR A 8 -22.11 10.99 -28.86
CA THR A 8 -22.59 12.01 -27.91
C THR A 8 -22.58 11.41 -26.51
N GLN A 9 -21.81 12.00 -25.58
CA GLN A 9 -21.87 11.61 -24.17
C GLN A 9 -23.25 11.96 -23.59
N LYS A 10 -24.01 10.94 -23.18
CA LYS A 10 -25.08 11.10 -22.19
C LYS A 10 -24.49 10.96 -20.79
N ALA A 11 -24.83 11.87 -19.90
CA ALA A 11 -24.60 11.69 -18.47
C ALA A 11 -25.69 10.79 -17.88
N GLY A 12 -25.32 9.89 -16.97
CA GLY A 12 -26.25 9.27 -16.04
C GLY A 12 -27.24 8.24 -16.60
N GLU A 13 -26.75 7.20 -17.27
CA GLU A 13 -27.50 5.92 -17.38
C GLU A 13 -26.80 4.89 -16.47
N GLN A 14 -27.54 4.35 -15.49
CA GLN A 14 -27.14 3.11 -14.82
C GLN A 14 -27.10 1.99 -15.87
N PRO A 15 -26.10 1.10 -15.86
CA PRO A 15 -26.06 0.01 -16.82
C PRO A 15 -27.33 -0.84 -16.70
N ALA A 16 -27.91 -1.21 -17.83
CA ALA A 16 -29.09 -2.07 -17.88
C ALA A 16 -28.81 -3.39 -17.14
N PRO A 17 -29.78 -3.94 -16.38
CA PRO A 17 -29.55 -4.99 -15.39
C PRO A 17 -28.97 -6.30 -15.95
N ASP A 18 -29.06 -6.53 -17.27
CA ASP A 18 -28.57 -7.73 -17.97
C ASP A 18 -27.26 -7.49 -18.76
N SER A 19 -26.56 -6.38 -18.53
CA SER A 19 -25.21 -6.20 -19.06
C SER A 19 -24.25 -7.13 -18.32
N PRO A 20 -23.48 -8.02 -18.99
CA PRO A 20 -22.50 -8.84 -18.29
C PRO A 20 -21.50 -7.93 -17.57
N PRO A 21 -21.09 -8.26 -16.32
CA PRO A 21 -20.18 -7.41 -15.57
C PRO A 21 -18.87 -7.25 -16.36
N ALA A 22 -18.34 -6.03 -16.40
CA ALA A 22 -17.13 -5.70 -17.17
C ALA A 22 -15.89 -6.54 -16.78
N TYR A 23 -15.93 -7.20 -15.61
CA TYR A 23 -14.90 -8.08 -15.08
C TYR A 23 -15.55 -9.33 -14.45
N ASP A 24 -14.96 -10.49 -14.68
CA ASP A 24 -15.44 -11.80 -14.21
C ASP A 24 -15.12 -12.05 -12.72
N TYR A 25 -15.75 -11.27 -11.84
CA TYR A 25 -15.57 -11.44 -10.40
C TYR A 25 -16.07 -12.80 -9.88
N GLU A 26 -16.98 -13.49 -10.59
CA GLU A 26 -17.45 -14.81 -10.16
C GLU A 26 -16.31 -15.84 -10.23
N ARG A 27 -15.66 -15.98 -11.39
CA ARG A 27 -14.48 -16.86 -11.54
C ARG A 27 -13.35 -16.44 -10.60
N TYR A 28 -13.09 -15.14 -10.51
CA TYR A 28 -11.98 -14.63 -9.68
C TYR A 28 -12.24 -14.76 -8.17
N SER A 29 -13.50 -14.86 -7.72
CA SER A 29 -13.86 -15.21 -6.34
C SER A 29 -13.70 -16.70 -6.00
N ARG A 30 -13.25 -17.51 -6.96
CA ARG A 30 -13.05 -18.98 -6.84
C ARG A 30 -11.71 -19.43 -7.43
N LEU A 31 -10.68 -18.57 -7.44
CA LEU A 31 -9.33 -18.92 -7.93
C LEU A 31 -8.68 -20.07 -7.14
N ALA A 32 -9.02 -20.24 -5.85
CA ALA A 32 -8.62 -21.41 -5.09
C ALA A 32 -9.46 -22.66 -5.40
N GLY A 33 -10.34 -22.62 -6.41
CA GLY A 33 -11.18 -23.75 -6.81
C GLY A 33 -12.44 -23.94 -5.95
N PRO A 34 -13.16 -25.06 -6.15
CA PRO A 34 -14.45 -25.32 -5.50
C PRO A 34 -14.32 -25.45 -3.98
N LEU A 35 -15.46 -25.34 -3.28
CA LEU A 35 -15.56 -25.75 -1.88
C LEU A 35 -15.60 -27.27 -1.80
N HIS A 36 -14.88 -27.82 -0.82
CA HIS A 36 -14.93 -29.23 -0.45
C HIS A 36 -15.60 -29.37 0.93
N ASP A 37 -16.29 -30.47 1.16
CA ASP A 37 -16.73 -30.80 2.52
C ASP A 37 -15.58 -31.46 3.31
N PRO A 38 -15.47 -31.20 4.63
CA PRO A 38 -14.39 -31.74 5.45
C PRO A 38 -14.53 -33.26 5.60
N VAL A 39 -13.43 -33.99 5.48
CA VAL A 39 -13.39 -35.44 5.76
C VAL A 39 -13.54 -35.63 7.28
N GLU A 40 -14.56 -36.40 7.70
CA GLU A 40 -14.93 -36.49 9.12
C GLU A 40 -13.85 -37.11 10.03
N GLU A 41 -12.95 -37.90 9.43
CA GLU A 41 -11.86 -38.63 10.09
C GLU A 41 -10.70 -37.72 10.54
N GLU A 42 -10.52 -36.54 9.92
CA GLU A 42 -9.42 -35.62 10.22
C GLU A 42 -9.75 -34.63 11.36
N LYS A 43 -10.04 -35.11 12.58
CA LYS A 43 -10.26 -34.23 13.75
C LYS A 43 -9.02 -34.23 14.67
N PRO A 44 -8.42 -33.05 15.00
CA PRO A 44 -8.79 -31.70 14.56
C PRO A 44 -8.27 -31.36 13.16
N TYR A 45 -9.13 -30.74 12.35
CA TYR A 45 -8.87 -30.42 10.94
C TYR A 45 -7.60 -29.58 10.75
N ARG A 46 -6.96 -29.78 9.59
CA ARG A 46 -5.80 -29.03 9.12
C ARG A 46 -6.09 -28.47 7.74
N VAL A 47 -5.77 -27.19 7.53
CA VAL A 47 -5.89 -26.59 6.19
C VAL A 47 -4.93 -27.32 5.24
N ALA A 48 -5.51 -28.00 4.24
CA ALA A 48 -4.76 -28.63 3.16
C ALA A 48 -4.33 -27.59 2.12
N TYR A 49 -3.23 -27.87 1.41
CA TYR A 49 -2.63 -26.95 0.45
C TYR A 49 -2.17 -27.67 -0.82
N ARG A 50 -2.26 -26.98 -1.96
CA ARG A 50 -1.74 -27.44 -3.27
C ARG A 50 -0.60 -26.51 -3.69
N SER A 51 0.52 -27.09 -4.12
CA SER A 51 1.66 -26.31 -4.65
C SER A 51 1.37 -25.82 -6.07
N LEU A 52 1.67 -24.56 -6.35
CA LEU A 52 1.55 -23.98 -7.70
C LEU A 52 2.49 -24.69 -8.69
N LEU A 53 3.72 -24.99 -8.28
CA LEU A 53 4.70 -25.72 -9.11
C LEU A 53 4.26 -27.17 -9.39
N ALA A 54 3.50 -27.79 -8.48
CA ALA A 54 2.91 -29.11 -8.72
C ALA A 54 1.75 -29.08 -9.73
N GLN A 55 1.17 -27.92 -10.04
CA GLN A 55 0.16 -27.78 -11.09
C GLN A 55 0.76 -27.36 -12.45
N GLU A 56 2.06 -27.04 -12.49
CA GLU A 56 2.72 -26.61 -13.71
C GLU A 56 2.86 -27.77 -14.73
N PRO A 57 2.47 -27.59 -16.00
CA PRO A 57 2.74 -28.57 -17.05
C PRO A 57 4.23 -28.63 -17.45
N HIS A 58 4.94 -27.49 -17.51
CA HIS A 58 6.34 -27.43 -17.93
C HIS A 58 7.33 -27.40 -16.74
N ARG A 59 7.14 -28.26 -15.72
CA ARG A 59 7.86 -28.19 -14.43
C ARG A 59 9.38 -28.10 -14.58
N ILE A 60 9.97 -28.85 -15.51
CA ILE A 60 11.42 -28.84 -15.76
C ILE A 60 11.89 -27.43 -16.19
N ARG A 61 11.19 -26.79 -17.14
CA ARG A 61 11.53 -25.42 -17.60
C ARG A 61 11.36 -24.40 -16.48
N ALA A 62 10.30 -24.54 -15.68
CA ALA A 62 10.05 -23.70 -14.52
C ALA A 62 11.18 -23.80 -13.48
N THR A 63 11.54 -25.03 -13.07
CA THR A 63 12.63 -25.28 -12.12
C THR A 63 13.97 -24.79 -12.67
N LEU A 64 14.26 -24.99 -13.96
CA LEU A 64 15.48 -24.47 -14.59
C LEU A 64 15.56 -22.94 -14.50
N LEU A 65 14.48 -22.21 -14.82
CA LEU A 65 14.43 -20.75 -14.70
C LEU A 65 14.61 -20.29 -13.23
N LEU A 66 13.95 -20.98 -12.29
CA LEU A 66 13.99 -20.70 -10.86
C LEU A 66 15.37 -20.94 -10.23
N CYS A 67 16.14 -21.90 -10.76
CA CYS A 67 17.53 -22.13 -10.34
C CYS A 67 18.52 -21.23 -11.09
N ALA A 68 18.34 -21.00 -12.40
CA ALA A 68 19.25 -20.22 -13.22
C ALA A 68 19.29 -18.73 -12.83
N ALA A 69 18.14 -18.10 -12.58
CA ALA A 69 18.10 -16.68 -12.23
C ALA A 69 18.94 -16.31 -10.99
N PRO A 70 18.81 -16.98 -9.82
CA PRO A 70 19.67 -16.71 -8.67
C PRO A 70 21.12 -17.20 -8.90
N LEU A 71 21.34 -18.29 -9.66
CA LEU A 71 22.69 -18.79 -9.95
C LEU A 71 23.51 -17.79 -10.78
N PHE A 72 22.97 -17.28 -11.89
CA PHE A 72 23.63 -16.25 -12.71
C PHE A 72 23.78 -14.93 -11.93
N SER A 73 22.81 -14.61 -11.07
CA SER A 73 22.93 -13.45 -10.19
C SER A 73 24.09 -13.57 -9.20
N ALA A 74 24.32 -14.77 -8.65
CA ALA A 74 25.44 -15.07 -7.77
C ALA A 74 26.77 -15.15 -8.53
N LEU A 75 26.77 -15.73 -9.74
CA LEU A 75 27.94 -15.78 -10.63
C LEU A 75 28.46 -14.37 -10.91
N LEU A 76 27.58 -13.44 -11.29
CA LEU A 76 27.94 -12.04 -11.50
C LEU A 76 28.52 -11.41 -10.23
N LEU A 77 27.87 -11.56 -9.07
CA LEU A 77 28.36 -11.03 -7.80
C LEU A 77 29.76 -11.56 -7.44
N PHE A 78 29.97 -12.88 -7.51
CA PHE A 78 31.25 -13.50 -7.18
C PHE A 78 32.35 -13.17 -8.18
N TRP A 79 32.04 -13.09 -9.48
CA TRP A 79 32.99 -12.65 -10.50
C TRP A 79 33.37 -11.18 -10.28
N LEU A 80 32.38 -10.30 -10.08
CA LEU A 80 32.60 -8.86 -9.95
C LEU A 80 33.48 -8.51 -8.74
N LEU A 81 33.35 -9.25 -7.63
CA LEU A 81 34.09 -9.00 -6.39
C LEU A 81 35.45 -9.70 -6.30
N GLN A 82 35.95 -10.36 -7.35
CA GLN A 82 37.29 -10.97 -7.32
C GLN A 82 38.38 -9.91 -7.07
N PRO A 83 39.40 -10.18 -6.21
CA PRO A 83 40.46 -9.21 -5.89
C PRO A 83 41.23 -8.68 -7.10
N ALA A 84 41.32 -9.46 -8.19
CA ALA A 84 41.95 -9.05 -9.44
C ALA A 84 41.23 -7.89 -10.14
N HIS A 85 39.94 -7.66 -9.83
CA HIS A 85 39.14 -6.58 -10.39
C HIS A 85 39.17 -5.30 -9.54
N TRP A 86 39.76 -5.33 -8.35
CA TRP A 86 39.76 -4.18 -7.44
C TRP A 86 40.73 -3.11 -7.93
N VAL A 87 40.31 -1.85 -7.90
CA VAL A 87 41.14 -0.72 -8.34
C VAL A 87 42.26 -0.47 -7.34
N HIS A 88 43.50 -0.67 -7.79
CA HIS A 88 44.71 -0.35 -7.04
C HIS A 88 45.48 0.73 -7.80
N ARG A 89 45.38 1.98 -7.35
CA ARG A 89 46.14 3.11 -7.91
C ARG A 89 47.38 3.35 -7.06
N PRO A 90 48.61 3.22 -7.59
CA PRO A 90 49.80 3.61 -6.84
C PRO A 90 49.85 5.15 -6.72
N TYR A 91 50.42 5.64 -5.62
CA TYR A 91 50.67 7.08 -5.37
C TYR A 91 49.45 8.00 -5.23
N VAL A 92 48.23 7.46 -5.04
CA VAL A 92 47.06 8.28 -4.66
C VAL A 92 47.01 8.55 -3.16
N SER A 93 46.28 9.60 -2.77
CA SER A 93 46.09 9.96 -1.37
C SER A 93 45.14 8.99 -0.65
N GLY A 94 45.24 8.95 0.69
CA GLY A 94 44.43 8.02 1.49
C GLY A 94 42.92 8.21 1.37
N TRP A 95 42.45 9.42 1.03
CA TRP A 95 41.02 9.68 0.85
C TRP A 95 40.52 9.20 -0.53
N GLU A 96 41.36 9.22 -1.57
CA GLU A 96 41.04 8.65 -2.89
C GLU A 96 40.93 7.12 -2.80
N SER A 97 41.88 6.47 -2.11
CA SER A 97 41.81 5.04 -1.80
C SER A 97 40.55 4.67 -1.01
N ALA A 98 40.13 5.52 -0.06
CA ALA A 98 38.87 5.34 0.67
C ALA A 98 37.64 5.52 -0.23
N ALA A 99 37.68 6.44 -1.22
CA ALA A 99 36.61 6.64 -2.19
C ALA A 99 36.48 5.44 -3.15
N ASP A 100 37.58 4.92 -3.71
CA ASP A 100 37.59 3.69 -4.51
C ASP A 100 37.09 2.48 -3.68
N THR A 101 37.52 2.35 -2.41
CA THR A 101 37.04 1.28 -1.51
C THR A 101 35.55 1.40 -1.22
N THR A 102 35.05 2.62 -0.99
CA THR A 102 33.62 2.88 -0.76
C THR A 102 32.79 2.56 -2.01
N MET A 103 33.32 2.87 -3.20
CA MET A 103 32.71 2.52 -4.48
C MET A 103 32.63 0.99 -4.67
N LEU A 104 33.71 0.26 -4.42
CA LEU A 104 33.75 -1.21 -4.46
C LEU A 104 32.70 -1.83 -3.52
N VAL A 105 32.64 -1.38 -2.26
CA VAL A 105 31.64 -1.85 -1.28
C VAL A 105 30.22 -1.49 -1.73
N SER A 106 30.00 -0.29 -2.28
CA SER A 106 28.69 0.14 -2.79
C SER A 106 28.20 -0.77 -3.91
N ILE A 107 29.05 -1.07 -4.90
CA ILE A 107 28.71 -1.95 -6.03
C ILE A 107 28.45 -3.39 -5.53
N GLY A 108 29.29 -3.90 -4.62
CA GLY A 108 29.10 -5.23 -4.03
C GLY A 108 27.78 -5.37 -3.26
N LEU A 109 27.37 -4.33 -2.51
CA LEU A 109 26.09 -4.30 -1.81
C LEU A 109 24.90 -4.21 -2.77
N ILE A 110 25.00 -3.43 -3.85
CA ILE A 110 23.95 -3.35 -4.89
C ILE A 110 23.70 -4.72 -5.52
N GLU A 111 24.77 -5.40 -5.94
CA GLU A 111 24.68 -6.73 -6.56
C GLU A 111 24.24 -7.82 -5.56
N PHE A 112 24.64 -7.70 -4.28
CA PHE A 112 24.13 -8.57 -3.21
C PHE A 112 22.62 -8.38 -2.99
N PHE A 113 22.12 -7.14 -2.91
CA PHE A 113 20.69 -6.88 -2.77
C PHE A 113 19.89 -7.29 -4.03
N ARG A 114 20.48 -7.21 -5.22
CA ARG A 114 19.90 -7.78 -6.46
C ARG A 114 19.78 -9.30 -6.34
N LEU A 115 20.85 -10.00 -5.93
CA LEU A 115 20.83 -11.45 -5.67
C LEU A 115 19.77 -11.82 -4.62
N CYS A 116 19.69 -11.11 -3.48
CA CYS A 116 18.66 -11.34 -2.46
C CYS A 116 17.24 -11.17 -3.01
N THR A 117 17.02 -10.19 -3.90
CA THR A 117 15.71 -9.95 -4.54
C THR A 117 15.34 -11.07 -5.50
N VAL A 118 16.29 -11.51 -6.35
CA VAL A 118 16.07 -12.62 -7.29
C VAL A 118 15.85 -13.93 -6.54
N PHE A 119 16.65 -14.21 -5.51
CA PHE A 119 16.47 -15.36 -4.62
C PHE A 119 15.11 -15.33 -3.90
N SER A 120 14.70 -14.20 -3.35
CA SER A 120 13.40 -14.02 -2.69
C SER A 120 12.24 -14.37 -3.64
N ASN A 121 12.27 -13.84 -4.87
CA ASN A 121 11.26 -14.11 -5.88
C ASN A 121 11.23 -15.58 -6.31
N ALA A 122 12.40 -16.17 -6.58
CA ALA A 122 12.51 -17.59 -6.95
C ALA A 122 12.02 -18.50 -5.81
N HIS A 123 12.46 -18.24 -4.57
CA HIS A 123 12.03 -18.95 -3.37
C HIS A 123 10.52 -18.85 -3.14
N ALA A 124 9.95 -17.63 -3.19
CA ALA A 124 8.51 -17.42 -3.04
C ALA A 124 7.72 -18.22 -4.08
N THR A 125 8.20 -18.27 -5.32
CA THR A 125 7.61 -19.06 -6.41
C THR A 125 7.66 -20.55 -6.15
N LEU A 126 8.82 -21.08 -5.71
CA LEU A 126 9.01 -22.50 -5.39
C LEU A 126 8.09 -22.98 -4.26
N VAL A 127 7.85 -22.15 -3.25
CA VAL A 127 7.07 -22.52 -2.06
C VAL A 127 5.61 -22.06 -2.10
N ALA A 128 5.19 -21.32 -3.14
CA ALA A 128 3.82 -20.83 -3.28
C ALA A 128 2.79 -21.97 -3.26
N ARG A 129 1.76 -21.79 -2.43
CA ARG A 129 0.69 -22.76 -2.19
C ARG A 129 -0.66 -22.08 -2.13
N ASP A 130 -1.65 -22.67 -2.79
CA ASP A 130 -3.06 -22.32 -2.63
C ASP A 130 -3.71 -23.23 -1.59
N PRO A 131 -4.55 -22.71 -0.70
CA PRO A 131 -5.32 -23.54 0.20
C PRO A 131 -6.35 -24.38 -0.57
N VAL A 132 -6.77 -25.50 0.01
CA VAL A 132 -7.93 -26.28 -0.45
C VAL A 132 -9.17 -25.72 0.27
N PRO A 133 -10.11 -25.07 -0.43
CA PRO A 133 -11.25 -24.42 0.21
C PRO A 133 -12.22 -25.45 0.79
N VAL A 134 -12.76 -25.15 1.98
CA VAL A 134 -13.73 -26.02 2.65
C VAL A 134 -15.00 -25.27 3.04
N THR A 135 -16.16 -25.91 2.91
CA THR A 135 -17.47 -25.37 3.31
C THR A 135 -17.45 -24.93 4.78
N PRO A 136 -17.77 -23.68 5.18
CA PRO A 136 -17.68 -23.19 6.58
C PRO A 136 -18.40 -24.01 7.66
N GLU A 137 -18.06 -23.79 8.92
CA GLU A 137 -18.81 -24.37 10.05
C GLU A 137 -20.15 -23.64 10.23
N PRO A 138 -21.27 -24.38 10.28
CA PRO A 138 -22.59 -23.78 10.47
C PRO A 138 -22.73 -23.21 11.89
N GLY A 139 -23.61 -22.23 12.05
CA GLY A 139 -23.96 -21.63 13.36
C GLY A 139 -22.95 -20.64 13.93
N THR A 140 -21.77 -20.48 13.33
CA THR A 140 -20.75 -19.53 13.77
C THR A 140 -21.24 -18.07 13.69
N ARG A 141 -20.90 -17.25 14.69
CA ARG A 141 -21.33 -15.86 14.83
C ARG A 141 -20.25 -14.91 14.30
N VAL A 142 -20.62 -14.04 13.36
CA VAL A 142 -19.69 -13.19 12.63
C VAL A 142 -20.12 -11.73 12.71
N ALA A 143 -19.17 -10.85 13.03
CA ALA A 143 -19.33 -9.41 12.83
C ALA A 143 -18.62 -8.99 11.54
N PHE A 144 -19.34 -8.48 10.54
CA PHE A 144 -18.72 -7.87 9.36
C PHE A 144 -18.54 -6.38 9.60
N LEU A 145 -17.29 -5.92 9.65
CA LEU A 145 -16.91 -4.57 10.05
C LEU A 145 -16.43 -3.75 8.85
N THR A 146 -16.86 -2.51 8.78
CA THR A 146 -16.14 -1.47 8.02
C THR A 146 -16.08 -0.18 8.85
N SER A 147 -15.07 0.66 8.62
CA SER A 147 -14.91 1.93 9.33
C SER A 147 -15.53 3.09 8.56
N PHE A 148 -15.68 4.25 9.19
CA PHE A 148 -15.99 5.50 8.50
C PHE A 148 -15.33 6.70 9.14
N VAL A 149 -14.76 7.57 8.31
CA VAL A 149 -14.15 8.84 8.72
C VAL A 149 -14.84 10.01 7.99
N PRO A 150 -15.84 10.66 8.64
CA PRO A 150 -16.57 11.78 8.04
C PRO A 150 -15.65 12.90 7.52
N GLY A 151 -15.95 13.42 6.32
CA GLY A 151 -15.15 14.45 5.66
C GLY A 151 -13.81 13.96 5.07
N LYS A 152 -13.54 12.65 5.11
CA LYS A 152 -12.44 12.00 4.36
C LYS A 152 -12.96 10.96 3.36
N GLU A 153 -14.02 10.27 3.75
CA GLU A 153 -14.73 9.28 2.94
C GLU A 153 -16.12 9.83 2.57
N PRO A 154 -16.56 9.77 1.30
CA PRO A 154 -17.92 10.15 0.90
C PRO A 154 -18.98 9.23 1.51
N ILE A 155 -20.17 9.75 1.82
CA ILE A 155 -21.28 8.96 2.39
C ILE A 155 -21.80 7.92 1.37
N GLU A 156 -21.69 8.20 0.08
CA GLU A 156 -22.05 7.32 -1.03
C GLU A 156 -21.08 6.12 -1.14
N MET A 157 -19.80 6.32 -0.78
CA MET A 157 -18.79 5.26 -0.77
C MET A 157 -19.10 4.23 0.31
N VAL A 158 -19.26 4.67 1.57
CA VAL A 158 -19.65 3.78 2.67
C VAL A 158 -21.03 3.15 2.41
N THR A 159 -21.97 3.87 1.79
CA THR A 159 -23.28 3.32 1.42
C THR A 159 -23.15 2.14 0.45
N ARG A 160 -22.38 2.27 -0.63
CA ARG A 160 -22.13 1.16 -1.59
C ARG A 160 -21.53 -0.07 -0.88
N THR A 161 -20.56 0.14 0.01
CA THR A 161 -19.89 -0.93 0.76
C THR A 161 -20.85 -1.62 1.73
N LEU A 162 -21.69 -0.86 2.45
CA LEU A 162 -22.70 -1.42 3.36
C LEU A 162 -23.82 -2.16 2.61
N GLU A 163 -24.29 -1.62 1.49
CA GLU A 163 -25.30 -2.28 0.62
C GLU A 163 -24.79 -3.59 0.03
N ALA A 164 -23.48 -3.75 -0.18
CA ALA A 164 -22.88 -5.03 -0.53
C ALA A 164 -22.68 -5.93 0.70
N ALA A 165 -22.25 -5.38 1.84
CA ALA A 165 -22.02 -6.14 3.08
C ALA A 165 -23.28 -6.86 3.59
N VAL A 166 -24.46 -6.23 3.51
CA VAL A 166 -25.75 -6.87 3.89
C VAL A 166 -26.19 -8.00 2.95
N ARG A 167 -25.53 -8.18 1.80
CA ARG A 167 -25.77 -9.27 0.84
C ARG A 167 -24.77 -10.43 1.00
N ILE A 168 -23.86 -10.36 1.97
CA ILE A 168 -22.92 -11.43 2.26
C ILE A 168 -23.66 -12.65 2.83
N ARG A 169 -23.42 -13.82 2.23
CA ARG A 169 -24.00 -15.09 2.67
C ARG A 169 -23.12 -15.77 3.71
N HIS A 170 -23.77 -16.39 4.68
CA HIS A 170 -23.16 -17.22 5.71
C HIS A 170 -24.18 -18.24 6.22
N ARG A 171 -23.71 -19.40 6.69
CA ARG A 171 -24.57 -20.46 7.28
C ARG A 171 -24.64 -20.31 8.81
N GLY A 172 -24.81 -19.08 9.28
CA GLY A 172 -24.80 -18.69 10.69
C GLY A 172 -25.18 -17.21 10.84
N THR A 173 -24.98 -16.63 12.03
CA THR A 173 -25.34 -15.22 12.28
C THR A 173 -24.28 -14.29 11.70
N VAL A 174 -24.71 -13.30 10.91
CA VAL A 174 -23.88 -12.16 10.49
C VAL A 174 -24.52 -10.87 10.96
N HIS A 175 -23.77 -10.04 11.67
CA HIS A 175 -24.13 -8.66 11.93
C HIS A 175 -23.18 -7.74 11.18
N VAL A 176 -23.71 -6.87 10.31
CA VAL A 176 -22.92 -5.82 9.67
C VAL A 176 -22.81 -4.63 10.62
N TRP A 177 -21.60 -4.10 10.79
CA TRP A 177 -21.27 -2.98 11.66
C TRP A 177 -20.56 -1.87 10.90
N LEU A 178 -20.96 -0.63 11.19
CA LEU A 178 -20.22 0.57 10.81
C LEU A 178 -19.51 1.17 12.03
N LEU A 179 -18.19 1.27 11.95
CA LEU A 179 -17.32 1.82 13.00
C LEU A 179 -16.98 3.29 12.67
N ASP A 180 -17.84 4.19 13.11
CA ASP A 180 -17.83 5.61 12.76
C ASP A 180 -17.04 6.46 13.77
N GLU A 181 -15.97 7.12 13.30
CA GLU A 181 -15.14 8.02 14.13
C GLU A 181 -15.84 9.34 14.50
N GLY A 182 -16.82 9.78 13.73
CA GLY A 182 -17.43 11.11 13.85
C GLY A 182 -18.83 11.15 14.46
N ASP A 183 -19.48 10.01 14.65
CA ASP A 183 -20.88 9.89 15.12
C ASP A 183 -21.86 10.65 14.20
N ASP A 184 -21.72 10.41 12.90
CA ASP A 184 -22.33 11.19 11.83
C ASP A 184 -23.83 10.89 11.65
N PRO A 185 -24.72 11.90 11.61
CA PRO A 185 -26.15 11.70 11.43
C PRO A 185 -26.54 11.04 10.10
N ALA A 186 -25.82 11.31 9.00
CA ALA A 186 -26.10 10.69 7.70
C ALA A 186 -25.65 9.22 7.69
N ALA A 187 -24.49 8.91 8.30
CA ALA A 187 -24.06 7.54 8.52
C ALA A 187 -25.08 6.74 9.35
N LYS A 188 -25.61 7.32 10.43
CA LYS A 188 -26.71 6.70 11.22
C LYS A 188 -27.97 6.46 10.39
N ALA A 189 -28.37 7.41 9.55
CA ALA A 189 -29.53 7.26 8.67
C ALA A 189 -29.34 6.13 7.63
N VAL A 190 -28.15 6.02 7.04
CA VAL A 190 -27.78 4.90 6.15
C VAL A 190 -27.80 3.58 6.92
N CYS A 191 -27.24 3.53 8.13
CA CYS A 191 -27.25 2.32 8.95
C CYS A 191 -28.67 1.86 9.30
N ALA A 192 -29.53 2.79 9.73
CA ALA A 192 -30.94 2.49 10.03
C ALA A 192 -31.72 1.99 8.80
N ARG A 193 -31.50 2.61 7.62
CA ARG A 193 -32.11 2.17 6.34
C ARG A 193 -31.71 0.75 5.94
N LEU A 194 -30.47 0.36 6.22
CA LEU A 194 -29.89 -0.93 5.79
C LEU A 194 -29.93 -2.03 6.86
N GLY A 195 -30.42 -1.75 8.07
CA GLY A 195 -30.34 -2.68 9.20
C GLY A 195 -28.92 -2.93 9.72
N VAL A 196 -27.99 -2.04 9.41
CA VAL A 196 -26.59 -2.09 9.86
C VAL A 196 -26.48 -1.54 11.28
N ARG A 197 -25.66 -2.18 12.12
CA ARG A 197 -25.38 -1.71 13.48
C ARG A 197 -24.36 -0.56 13.43
N HIS A 198 -24.71 0.60 13.98
CA HIS A 198 -23.79 1.73 14.12
C HIS A 198 -23.02 1.63 15.44
N PHE A 199 -21.71 1.87 15.40
CA PHE A 199 -20.85 2.01 16.56
C PHE A 199 -20.00 3.27 16.43
N THR A 200 -19.85 4.01 17.52
CA THR A 200 -18.85 5.06 17.62
C THR A 200 -18.10 4.96 18.94
N ARG A 201 -16.82 5.36 18.92
CA ARG A 201 -16.03 5.58 20.13
C ARG A 201 -16.04 7.03 20.62
N LYS A 202 -16.72 7.94 19.91
CA LYS A 202 -16.70 9.37 20.20
C LYS A 202 -17.26 9.65 21.62
N GLY A 203 -16.58 10.50 22.37
CA GLY A 203 -16.97 10.85 23.74
C GLY A 203 -16.54 9.87 24.85
N VAL A 204 -15.97 8.70 24.51
CA VAL A 204 -15.55 7.70 25.50
C VAL A 204 -14.05 7.78 25.77
N GLU A 205 -13.63 8.29 26.93
CA GLU A 205 -12.20 8.57 27.23
C GLU A 205 -11.30 7.32 27.11
N LYS A 206 -11.74 6.16 27.64
CA LYS A 206 -10.96 4.91 27.58
C LYS A 206 -10.61 4.48 26.15
N TRP A 207 -11.42 4.87 25.16
CA TRP A 207 -11.26 4.51 23.75
C TRP A 207 -10.55 5.57 22.89
N ASN A 208 -10.15 6.68 23.50
CA ASN A 208 -9.53 7.84 22.84
C ASN A 208 -8.23 8.27 23.53
N ARG A 209 -7.29 7.32 23.68
CA ARG A 209 -5.98 7.56 24.32
C ARG A 209 -5.00 8.24 23.34
N SER A 210 -3.93 8.84 23.86
CA SER A 210 -2.86 9.44 23.05
C SER A 210 -1.94 8.41 22.38
N THR A 211 -1.81 7.22 22.98
CA THR A 211 -0.97 6.09 22.56
C THR A 211 -1.60 4.75 22.97
N GLY A 212 -1.10 3.64 22.41
CA GLY A 212 -1.49 2.28 22.78
C GLY A 212 -2.71 1.75 22.00
N PRO A 213 -3.27 0.59 22.39
CA PRO A 213 -4.29 -0.10 21.60
C PRO A 213 -5.52 0.76 21.28
N HIS A 214 -5.92 1.66 22.18
CA HIS A 214 -7.06 2.58 21.99
C HIS A 214 -6.64 4.00 21.58
N ARG A 215 -5.59 4.14 20.77
CA ARG A 215 -5.13 5.44 20.29
C ARG A 215 -6.20 6.14 19.46
N ALA A 216 -6.43 7.42 19.74
CA ALA A 216 -7.40 8.24 19.02
C ALA A 216 -6.94 8.51 17.58
N ARG A 217 -7.92 8.62 16.65
CA ARG A 217 -7.69 8.92 15.21
C ARG A 217 -6.82 7.88 14.48
N THR A 218 -6.88 6.62 14.92
CA THR A 218 -6.28 5.46 14.22
C THR A 218 -7.31 4.36 14.02
N LYS A 219 -7.16 3.62 12.91
CA LYS A 219 -8.02 2.47 12.56
C LYS A 219 -7.96 1.39 13.64
N HIS A 220 -6.77 0.99 14.09
CA HIS A 220 -6.63 0.03 15.21
C HIS A 220 -7.38 0.48 16.46
N GLY A 221 -7.35 1.78 16.81
CA GLY A 221 -8.02 2.28 18.01
C GLY A 221 -9.55 2.19 17.94
N ASN A 222 -10.12 2.35 16.75
CA ASN A 222 -11.56 2.21 16.51
C ASN A 222 -11.98 0.73 16.55
N TYR A 223 -11.24 -0.14 15.86
CA TYR A 223 -11.46 -1.59 15.89
C TYR A 223 -11.31 -2.18 17.31
N ASN A 224 -10.31 -1.70 18.09
CA ASN A 224 -10.12 -2.12 19.48
C ASN A 224 -11.22 -1.60 20.41
N ALA A 225 -11.74 -0.38 20.18
CA ALA A 225 -12.90 0.12 20.91
C ALA A 225 -14.14 -0.74 20.66
N TRP A 226 -14.39 -1.13 19.40
CA TRP A 226 -15.46 -2.07 19.05
C TRP A 226 -15.22 -3.46 19.66
N LEU A 227 -13.98 -3.97 19.64
CA LEU A 227 -13.62 -5.27 20.20
C LEU A 227 -13.83 -5.34 21.73
N ASP A 228 -13.56 -4.25 22.45
CA ASP A 228 -13.84 -4.09 23.88
C ASP A 228 -15.35 -3.97 24.18
N ALA A 229 -16.12 -3.33 23.30
CA ALA A 229 -17.56 -3.14 23.48
C ALA A 229 -18.42 -4.36 23.10
N HIS A 230 -18.06 -5.06 22.02
CA HIS A 230 -18.92 -6.03 21.33
C HIS A 230 -18.20 -7.31 20.90
N GLY A 231 -16.87 -7.39 21.03
CA GLY A 231 -16.09 -8.53 20.51
C GLY A 231 -16.54 -9.88 21.04
N GLY A 232 -16.87 -9.97 22.34
CA GLY A 232 -17.28 -11.21 23.01
C GLY A 232 -18.57 -11.86 22.48
N ASP A 233 -19.39 -11.12 21.73
CA ASP A 233 -20.64 -11.63 21.15
C ASP A 233 -20.42 -12.47 19.88
N TYR A 234 -19.18 -12.55 19.38
CA TYR A 234 -18.82 -13.16 18.10
C TYR A 234 -17.68 -14.17 18.23
N ASP A 235 -17.63 -15.11 17.28
CA ASP A 235 -16.53 -16.08 17.15
C ASP A 235 -15.44 -15.52 16.22
N PHE A 236 -15.88 -14.77 15.19
CA PHE A 236 -15.04 -14.11 14.19
C PHE A 236 -15.50 -12.67 13.93
N PHE A 237 -14.56 -11.80 13.60
CA PHE A 237 -14.88 -10.63 12.78
C PHE A 237 -14.36 -10.84 11.35
N ALA A 238 -15.01 -10.21 10.38
CA ALA A 238 -14.53 -10.04 9.02
C ALA A 238 -14.48 -8.54 8.73
N SER A 239 -13.53 -8.06 7.91
CA SER A 239 -13.49 -6.64 7.58
C SER A 239 -12.93 -6.30 6.21
N VAL A 240 -13.45 -5.18 5.70
CA VAL A 240 -13.02 -4.49 4.50
C VAL A 240 -12.86 -3.00 4.80
N ASP A 241 -11.92 -2.34 4.14
CA ASP A 241 -11.86 -0.88 4.11
C ASP A 241 -13.14 -0.28 3.50
N THR A 242 -13.45 0.97 3.85
CA THR A 242 -14.68 1.67 3.45
C THR A 242 -14.88 1.75 1.93
N ASP A 243 -13.78 1.71 1.18
CA ASP A 243 -13.70 1.78 -0.27
C ASP A 243 -13.63 0.39 -0.95
N HIS A 244 -13.74 -0.71 -0.19
CA HIS A 244 -13.73 -2.09 -0.69
C HIS A 244 -15.12 -2.72 -0.61
N VAL A 245 -15.74 -2.91 -1.78
CA VAL A 245 -17.07 -3.51 -1.91
C VAL A 245 -16.95 -5.05 -1.85
N PRO A 246 -17.50 -5.73 -0.82
CA PRO A 246 -17.41 -7.18 -0.68
C PRO A 246 -18.35 -7.93 -1.65
N LEU A 247 -17.95 -9.13 -2.06
CA LEU A 247 -18.79 -10.04 -2.85
C LEU A 247 -19.70 -10.89 -1.96
N PRO A 248 -20.87 -11.35 -2.45
CA PRO A 248 -21.81 -12.15 -1.65
C PRO A 248 -21.25 -13.46 -1.06
N ASN A 249 -20.20 -14.05 -1.67
CA ASN A 249 -19.56 -15.28 -1.19
C ASN A 249 -18.39 -15.05 -0.21
N TYR A 250 -18.16 -13.82 0.25
CA TYR A 250 -17.00 -13.45 1.10
C TYR A 250 -16.77 -14.43 2.27
N LEU A 251 -17.80 -14.66 3.10
CA LEU A 251 -17.68 -15.52 4.29
C LEU A 251 -17.70 -17.02 3.93
N GLU A 252 -18.42 -17.41 2.88
CA GLU A 252 -18.39 -18.77 2.32
C GLU A 252 -16.96 -19.19 1.93
N ARG A 253 -16.16 -18.24 1.44
CA ARG A 253 -14.79 -18.45 0.97
C ARG A 253 -13.71 -18.27 2.05
N MET A 254 -13.94 -17.47 3.08
CA MET A 254 -12.97 -17.27 4.17
C MET A 254 -13.14 -18.21 5.35
N LEU A 255 -14.38 -18.47 5.81
CA LEU A 255 -14.59 -19.04 7.15
C LEU A 255 -14.25 -20.53 7.25
N GLY A 256 -14.21 -21.25 6.13
CA GLY A 256 -13.85 -22.67 6.06
C GLY A 256 -12.56 -23.02 6.80
N PHE A 257 -11.54 -22.17 6.64
CA PHE A 257 -10.20 -22.44 7.16
C PHE A 257 -10.10 -22.36 8.68
N PHE A 258 -11.06 -21.74 9.37
CA PHE A 258 -11.08 -21.68 10.83
C PHE A 258 -11.45 -23.00 11.52
N ARG A 259 -11.78 -24.05 10.75
CA ARG A 259 -11.80 -25.44 11.26
C ARG A 259 -10.45 -25.89 11.80
N ASP A 260 -9.34 -25.36 11.27
CA ASP A 260 -8.06 -25.53 11.93
C ASP A 260 -8.06 -24.61 13.17
N PRO A 261 -8.05 -25.18 14.40
CA PRO A 261 -8.15 -24.39 15.62
C PRO A 261 -6.98 -23.41 15.78
N ASP A 262 -5.87 -23.62 15.08
CA ASP A 262 -4.69 -22.75 15.12
C ASP A 262 -4.72 -21.64 14.08
N VAL A 263 -5.73 -21.54 13.21
CA VAL A 263 -5.90 -20.39 12.32
C VAL A 263 -6.45 -19.21 13.14
N ALA A 264 -5.66 -18.14 13.24
CA ALA A 264 -6.03 -16.88 13.88
C ALA A 264 -6.69 -15.91 12.90
N PHE A 265 -6.29 -15.93 11.62
CA PHE A 265 -6.87 -15.07 10.59
C PHE A 265 -6.74 -15.67 9.18
N VAL A 266 -7.62 -15.21 8.29
CA VAL A 266 -7.66 -15.49 6.86
C VAL A 266 -7.62 -14.16 6.12
N ILE A 267 -6.91 -14.09 5.00
CA ILE A 267 -6.79 -12.90 4.15
C ILE A 267 -6.99 -13.26 2.67
N GLY A 268 -7.57 -12.34 1.93
CA GLY A 268 -7.63 -12.32 0.47
C GLY A 268 -6.69 -11.27 -0.14
N PRO A 269 -6.69 -11.11 -1.47
CA PRO A 269 -6.00 -10.04 -2.16
C PRO A 269 -6.69 -8.70 -1.97
N GLN A 270 -5.91 -7.63 -2.17
CA GLN A 270 -6.43 -6.32 -2.55
C GLN A 270 -6.39 -6.21 -4.08
N VAL A 271 -7.47 -5.71 -4.67
CA VAL A 271 -7.69 -5.59 -6.13
C VAL A 271 -8.46 -4.29 -6.38
N TYR A 272 -8.00 -3.46 -7.31
CA TYR A 272 -8.58 -2.14 -7.59
C TYR A 272 -9.55 -2.12 -8.79
N GLY A 273 -10.82 -1.84 -8.52
CA GLY A 273 -11.89 -1.77 -9.52
C GLY A 273 -11.97 -0.48 -10.34
N ASN A 274 -11.41 0.62 -9.83
CA ASN A 274 -11.38 1.93 -10.50
C ASN A 274 -10.26 2.00 -11.56
N TYR A 275 -10.32 1.09 -12.54
CA TYR A 275 -9.29 0.85 -13.54
C TYR A 275 -9.28 1.90 -14.68
N ASP A 276 -9.43 3.17 -14.33
CA ASP A 276 -9.61 4.28 -15.28
C ASP A 276 -8.31 5.06 -15.54
N THR A 277 -7.48 5.24 -14.51
CA THR A 277 -6.29 6.10 -14.57
C THR A 277 -5.01 5.29 -14.79
N ALA A 278 -4.02 5.87 -15.49
CA ALA A 278 -2.72 5.23 -15.67
C ALA A 278 -1.99 4.96 -14.33
N VAL A 279 -2.21 5.80 -13.31
CA VAL A 279 -1.66 5.60 -11.96
C VAL A 279 -2.29 4.37 -11.31
N THR A 280 -3.62 4.26 -11.32
CA THR A 280 -4.32 3.10 -10.74
C THR A 280 -3.91 1.79 -11.42
N LYS A 281 -3.89 1.77 -12.76
CA LYS A 281 -3.52 0.57 -13.55
C LYS A 281 -2.12 0.08 -13.22
N ALA A 282 -1.19 1.02 -13.08
CA ALA A 282 0.21 0.70 -12.83
C ALA A 282 0.46 0.38 -11.34
N ALA A 283 -0.31 0.95 -10.41
CA ALA A 283 -0.29 0.60 -8.99
C ALA A 283 -0.84 -0.81 -8.71
N GLU A 284 -1.97 -1.19 -9.34
CA GLU A 284 -2.50 -2.56 -9.32
C GLU A 284 -1.44 -3.56 -9.81
N SER A 285 -0.84 -3.29 -10.98
CA SER A 285 0.21 -4.10 -11.59
C SER A 285 1.48 -4.18 -10.71
N GLN A 286 1.76 -3.16 -9.89
CA GLN A 286 2.87 -3.14 -8.93
C GLN A 286 2.67 -4.15 -7.79
N GLN A 287 1.44 -4.26 -7.27
CA GLN A 287 1.11 -5.15 -6.14
C GLN A 287 1.09 -6.63 -6.51
N PHE A 288 1.14 -6.96 -7.81
CA PHE A 288 1.15 -8.32 -8.35
C PHE A 288 2.01 -9.30 -7.54
N LEU A 289 3.32 -9.05 -7.37
CA LEU A 289 4.22 -10.01 -6.72
C LEU A 289 3.76 -10.34 -5.28
N PHE A 290 3.22 -9.35 -4.57
CA PHE A 290 2.82 -9.50 -3.18
C PHE A 290 1.60 -10.42 -3.04
N HIS A 291 0.50 -10.11 -3.74
CA HIS A 291 -0.74 -10.90 -3.64
C HIS A 291 -0.68 -12.20 -4.47
N ALA A 292 -0.09 -12.16 -5.67
CA ALA A 292 -0.05 -13.35 -6.52
C ALA A 292 0.93 -14.42 -6.04
N LEU A 293 2.01 -14.07 -5.34
CA LEU A 293 3.08 -15.03 -4.97
C LEU A 293 3.53 -14.94 -3.53
N ILE A 294 3.92 -13.78 -3.01
CA ILE A 294 4.53 -13.71 -1.67
C ILE A 294 3.54 -14.14 -0.58
N GLN A 295 2.26 -13.77 -0.68
CA GLN A 295 1.24 -14.23 0.27
C GLN A 295 0.94 -15.75 0.12
N ARG A 296 0.93 -16.28 -1.12
CA ARG A 296 0.86 -17.74 -1.37
C ARG A 296 2.10 -18.47 -0.86
N ALA A 297 3.27 -17.85 -0.84
CA ALA A 297 4.48 -18.39 -0.23
C ALA A 297 4.36 -18.43 1.30
N GLY A 298 3.72 -17.42 1.91
CA GLY A 298 3.38 -17.40 3.33
C GLY A 298 2.59 -18.62 3.80
N ASN A 299 1.69 -19.16 2.97
CA ASN A 299 0.94 -20.39 3.25
C ASN A 299 1.84 -21.60 3.54
N ALA A 300 3.02 -21.69 2.91
CA ALA A 300 4.02 -22.74 3.17
C ALA A 300 4.47 -22.81 4.64
N TYR A 301 4.44 -21.67 5.34
CA TYR A 301 4.92 -21.51 6.71
C TYR A 301 3.76 -21.31 7.70
N GLY A 302 2.52 -21.32 7.20
CA GLY A 302 1.33 -20.91 7.95
C GLY A 302 1.48 -19.50 8.51
N SER A 303 2.10 -18.59 7.74
CA SER A 303 2.32 -17.18 8.12
C SER A 303 2.24 -16.16 6.96
N PRO A 304 1.21 -16.17 6.09
CA PRO A 304 0.85 -15.00 5.30
C PRO A 304 0.79 -13.71 6.16
N MET A 305 1.18 -12.57 5.61
CA MET A 305 1.18 -11.30 6.35
C MET A 305 -0.23 -10.73 6.42
N PHE A 306 -0.75 -10.46 7.62
CA PHE A 306 -2.05 -9.81 7.80
C PHE A 306 -2.11 -8.47 7.04
N VAL A 307 -3.19 -8.27 6.29
CA VAL A 307 -3.47 -7.08 5.47
C VAL A 307 -4.77 -6.46 6.00
N GLY A 308 -4.81 -5.14 6.12
CA GLY A 308 -5.91 -4.42 6.79
C GLY A 308 -7.30 -4.48 6.13
N THR A 309 -7.45 -5.09 4.96
CA THR A 309 -8.71 -5.25 4.22
C THR A 309 -8.80 -6.68 3.67
N SER A 310 -9.97 -7.08 3.15
CA SER A 310 -10.23 -8.44 2.66
C SER A 310 -9.79 -9.52 3.66
N ASN A 311 -10.16 -9.38 4.94
CA ASN A 311 -9.77 -10.31 6.00
C ASN A 311 -10.95 -10.88 6.82
N ALA A 312 -10.64 -11.96 7.54
CA ALA A 312 -11.42 -12.49 8.66
C ALA A 312 -10.48 -12.92 9.80
N VAL A 313 -10.89 -12.76 11.05
CA VAL A 313 -10.06 -12.90 12.25
C VAL A 313 -10.85 -13.58 13.37
N ARG A 314 -10.24 -14.56 14.05
CA ARG A 314 -10.78 -15.23 15.23
C ARG A 314 -10.71 -14.30 16.45
N ILE A 315 -11.87 -13.99 17.06
CA ILE A 315 -11.99 -13.04 18.18
C ILE A 315 -11.06 -13.42 19.35
N LYS A 316 -11.09 -14.70 19.78
CA LYS A 316 -10.21 -15.21 20.84
C LYS A 316 -8.71 -14.97 20.57
N ALA A 317 -8.27 -15.09 19.32
CA ALA A 317 -6.86 -14.95 18.96
C ALA A 317 -6.39 -13.49 19.05
N ILE A 318 -7.20 -12.55 18.55
CA ILE A 318 -6.88 -11.11 18.59
C ILE A 318 -7.02 -10.53 20.01
N GLN A 319 -8.03 -10.96 20.78
CA GLN A 319 -8.15 -10.61 22.20
C GLN A 319 -6.98 -11.16 23.03
N GLY A 320 -6.52 -12.39 22.73
CA GLY A 320 -5.39 -13.03 23.40
C GLY A 320 -4.04 -12.33 23.22
N ILE A 321 -3.92 -11.36 22.29
CA ILE A 321 -2.74 -10.49 22.17
C ILE A 321 -3.00 -9.02 22.57
N GLY A 322 -4.17 -8.73 23.14
CA GLY A 322 -4.56 -7.37 23.58
C GLY A 322 -5.13 -6.47 22.48
N GLY A 323 -5.63 -7.05 21.38
CA GLY A 323 -6.20 -6.31 20.25
C GLY A 323 -5.19 -6.02 19.12
N LEU A 324 -5.58 -5.13 18.21
CA LEU A 324 -4.74 -4.62 17.13
C LEU A 324 -3.63 -3.71 17.67
N TYR A 325 -2.45 -3.78 17.08
CA TYR A 325 -1.23 -3.14 17.58
C TYR A 325 -1.13 -1.63 17.20
N ASP A 326 -0.61 -0.78 18.10
CA ASP A 326 -0.35 0.65 17.80
C ASP A 326 0.85 0.80 16.84
N SER A 327 0.53 0.88 15.55
CA SER A 327 1.47 1.14 14.46
C SER A 327 0.81 1.97 13.35
N ILE A 328 1.64 2.51 12.46
CA ILE A 328 1.21 3.16 11.19
C ILE A 328 0.77 2.11 10.16
N THR A 329 1.25 0.88 10.30
CA THR A 329 0.78 -0.34 9.63
C THR A 329 0.40 -1.34 10.72
N GLU A 330 -0.77 -1.13 11.33
CA GLU A 330 -1.29 -1.96 12.42
C GLU A 330 -1.49 -3.41 12.00
N ASP A 331 -1.81 -3.65 10.73
CA ASP A 331 -2.10 -4.95 10.16
C ASP A 331 -0.88 -5.87 10.22
N MET A 332 0.21 -5.52 9.55
CA MET A 332 1.46 -6.27 9.58
C MET A 332 2.00 -6.42 11.01
N ALA A 333 1.90 -5.38 11.84
CA ALA A 333 2.32 -5.40 13.23
C ALA A 333 1.50 -6.40 14.08
N THR A 334 0.17 -6.42 13.89
CA THR A 334 -0.76 -7.34 14.58
C THR A 334 -0.55 -8.78 14.13
N GLY A 335 -0.43 -9.01 12.82
CA GLY A 335 -0.16 -10.35 12.26
C GLY A 335 1.16 -10.93 12.76
N PHE A 336 2.19 -10.10 12.94
CA PHE A 336 3.47 -10.51 13.52
C PHE A 336 3.34 -10.93 15.00
N GLU A 337 2.61 -10.17 15.84
CA GLU A 337 2.36 -10.57 17.22
C GLU A 337 1.51 -11.86 17.31
N LEU A 338 0.48 -12.01 16.46
CA LEU A 338 -0.33 -13.24 16.39
C LEU A 338 0.54 -14.47 16.07
N HIS A 339 1.39 -14.43 15.04
CA HIS A 339 2.26 -15.56 14.68
C HIS A 339 3.34 -15.89 15.72
N ARG A 340 3.67 -14.94 16.60
CA ARG A 340 4.56 -15.15 17.74
C ARG A 340 3.83 -15.75 18.94
N ALA A 341 2.58 -15.35 19.17
CA ALA A 341 1.72 -15.90 20.21
C ALA A 341 1.40 -17.39 20.01
N ARG A 342 0.97 -18.05 21.09
CA ARG A 342 0.46 -19.42 21.08
C ARG A 342 -1.05 -19.41 21.23
N ASN A 343 -1.70 -20.37 20.58
CA ASN A 343 -3.07 -20.74 20.87
C ASN A 343 -3.10 -21.43 22.24
N PRO A 344 -3.82 -20.89 23.25
CA PRO A 344 -3.89 -21.50 24.57
C PRO A 344 -4.59 -22.86 24.55
N GLU A 345 -5.47 -23.12 23.58
CA GLU A 345 -6.26 -24.36 23.50
C GLU A 345 -5.44 -25.55 22.95
N THR A 346 -4.38 -25.30 22.16
CA THR A 346 -3.57 -26.37 21.53
C THR A 346 -2.09 -26.33 21.91
N GLY A 347 -1.63 -25.25 22.57
CA GLY A 347 -0.22 -24.96 22.83
C GLY A 347 0.61 -24.62 21.58
N ARG A 348 0.08 -24.75 20.35
CA ARG A 348 0.79 -24.45 19.09
C ARG A 348 0.81 -22.95 18.82
N LYS A 349 1.71 -22.48 17.95
CA LYS A 349 1.69 -21.09 17.48
C LYS A 349 0.54 -20.88 16.51
N TRP A 350 -0.15 -19.75 16.64
CA TRP A 350 -1.18 -19.34 15.68
C TRP A 350 -0.62 -19.34 14.25
N ARG A 351 -1.51 -19.58 13.30
CA ARG A 351 -1.31 -19.64 11.85
C ARG A 351 -2.25 -18.66 11.17
N SER A 352 -2.00 -18.40 9.90
CA SER A 352 -2.95 -17.74 9.02
C SER A 352 -2.96 -18.40 7.65
N VAL A 353 -3.99 -18.04 6.87
CA VAL A 353 -4.23 -18.56 5.51
C VAL A 353 -4.44 -17.38 4.57
N TYR A 354 -3.80 -17.43 3.41
CA TYR A 354 -4.09 -16.57 2.28
C TYR A 354 -4.87 -17.34 1.24
N THR A 355 -6.07 -16.87 0.88
CA THR A 355 -6.76 -17.33 -0.31
C THR A 355 -6.47 -16.38 -1.49
N PRO A 356 -6.15 -16.89 -2.69
CA PRO A 356 -6.07 -16.07 -3.89
C PRO A 356 -7.42 -15.54 -4.40
N ASP A 357 -8.55 -15.98 -3.84
CA ASP A 357 -9.88 -15.55 -4.27
C ASP A 357 -10.08 -14.03 -4.10
N VAL A 358 -10.53 -13.34 -5.14
CA VAL A 358 -10.94 -11.93 -5.06
C VAL A 358 -12.32 -11.88 -4.41
N LEU A 359 -12.37 -11.45 -3.14
CA LEU A 359 -13.60 -11.44 -2.32
C LEU A 359 -14.13 -10.03 -2.03
N ALA A 360 -13.33 -8.99 -2.28
CA ALA A 360 -13.77 -7.60 -2.27
C ALA A 360 -13.00 -6.80 -3.34
N VAL A 361 -13.62 -5.73 -3.85
CA VAL A 361 -13.05 -4.88 -4.90
C VAL A 361 -12.91 -3.46 -4.37
N GLY A 362 -11.68 -2.95 -4.32
CA GLY A 362 -11.31 -1.66 -3.73
C GLY A 362 -11.17 -0.51 -4.73
N GLU A 363 -10.96 0.70 -4.20
CA GLU A 363 -10.51 1.85 -4.99
C GLU A 363 -9.00 2.14 -4.77
N GLY A 364 -8.21 1.95 -5.82
CA GLY A 364 -6.80 2.28 -5.86
C GLY A 364 -6.54 3.78 -6.05
N PRO A 365 -5.28 4.23 -5.92
CA PRO A 365 -4.93 5.64 -6.02
C PRO A 365 -5.11 6.17 -7.45
N ALA A 366 -6.01 7.15 -7.62
CA ALA A 366 -6.28 7.81 -8.90
C ALA A 366 -5.26 8.93 -9.26
N ALA A 367 -4.47 9.38 -8.27
CA ALA A 367 -3.52 10.48 -8.37
C ALA A 367 -2.14 10.09 -7.82
N TRP A 368 -1.07 10.73 -8.30
CA TRP A 368 0.30 10.50 -7.84
C TRP A 368 0.48 10.86 -6.35
N THR A 369 -0.24 11.87 -5.87
CA THR A 369 -0.22 12.34 -4.49
C THR A 369 -0.71 11.27 -3.53
N ASP A 370 -1.81 10.59 -3.87
CA ASP A 370 -2.34 9.49 -3.06
C ASP A 370 -1.43 8.28 -3.14
N PHE A 371 -0.96 7.91 -4.34
CA PHE A 371 -0.02 6.81 -4.54
C PHE A 371 1.26 6.99 -3.71
N PHE A 372 1.98 8.11 -3.84
CA PHE A 372 3.21 8.34 -3.06
C PHE A 372 2.94 8.44 -1.56
N THR A 373 1.77 8.93 -1.14
CA THR A 373 1.37 8.94 0.29
C THR A 373 1.15 7.52 0.82
N GLN A 374 0.55 6.62 0.04
CA GLN A 374 0.42 5.20 0.38
C GLN A 374 1.79 4.52 0.45
N GLN A 375 2.64 4.71 -0.56
CA GLN A 375 4.00 4.15 -0.60
C GLN A 375 4.83 4.60 0.62
N LEU A 376 4.81 5.89 0.96
CA LEU A 376 5.46 6.41 2.17
C LEU A 376 4.95 5.75 3.46
N ARG A 377 3.62 5.55 3.56
CA ARG A 377 3.00 4.95 4.75
C ARG A 377 3.44 3.50 4.94
N TRP A 378 3.37 2.70 3.86
CA TRP A 378 3.75 1.29 3.90
C TRP A 378 5.24 1.12 4.20
N SER A 379 6.14 1.81 3.48
CA SER A 379 7.57 1.73 3.76
C SER A 379 7.91 2.19 5.18
N ARG A 380 7.27 3.27 5.66
CA ARG A 380 7.49 3.78 7.02
C ARG A 380 7.02 2.79 8.09
N GLY A 381 5.85 2.19 7.91
CA GLY A 381 5.34 1.16 8.81
C GLY A 381 6.26 -0.05 8.89
N THR A 382 6.77 -0.54 7.75
CA THR A 382 7.76 -1.62 7.72
C THR A 382 9.04 -1.25 8.46
N TYR A 383 9.60 -0.05 8.27
CA TYR A 383 10.77 0.39 9.02
C TYR A 383 10.50 0.46 10.54
N GLU A 384 9.32 0.92 10.96
CA GLU A 384 8.97 0.96 12.38
C GLU A 384 8.77 -0.44 12.99
N THR A 385 8.16 -1.39 12.27
CA THR A 385 8.08 -2.80 12.71
C THR A 385 9.46 -3.45 12.79
N ILE A 386 10.36 -3.19 11.84
CA ILE A 386 11.76 -3.67 11.89
C ILE A 386 12.44 -3.17 13.18
N LEU A 387 12.36 -1.87 13.45
CA LEU A 387 13.02 -1.24 14.59
C LEU A 387 12.40 -1.60 15.96
N LYS A 388 11.06 -1.75 16.04
CA LYS A 388 10.34 -1.93 17.32
C LYS A 388 10.04 -3.39 17.67
N GLN A 389 9.75 -4.23 16.67
CA GLN A 389 9.20 -5.58 16.88
C GLN A 389 10.11 -6.68 16.33
N PHE A 390 10.74 -6.48 15.17
CA PHE A 390 11.34 -7.58 14.41
C PHE A 390 12.58 -8.20 15.08
N TRP A 391 13.28 -7.48 15.95
CA TRP A 391 14.36 -8.02 16.80
C TRP A 391 13.91 -9.23 17.64
N LYS A 392 12.60 -9.36 17.93
CA LYS A 392 12.02 -10.49 18.66
C LYS A 392 11.87 -11.74 17.79
N ALA A 393 11.92 -11.62 16.46
CA ALA A 393 11.62 -12.70 15.52
C ALA A 393 12.54 -13.93 15.69
N PRO A 394 13.89 -13.80 15.78
CA PRO A 394 14.77 -14.96 15.90
C PRO A 394 14.53 -15.78 17.18
N PHE A 395 14.07 -15.13 18.25
CA PHE A 395 13.81 -15.76 19.55
C PHE A 395 12.39 -16.33 19.68
N SER A 396 11.51 -16.11 18.70
CA SER A 396 10.08 -16.43 18.86
C SER A 396 9.37 -16.96 17.61
N LEU A 397 10.00 -16.99 16.44
CA LEU A 397 9.46 -17.63 15.23
C LEU A 397 10.26 -18.88 14.85
N PRO A 398 9.61 -19.98 14.41
CA PRO A 398 10.30 -21.10 13.78
C PRO A 398 11.08 -20.66 12.52
N PRO A 399 12.18 -21.33 12.14
CA PRO A 399 13.07 -20.89 11.05
C PRO A 399 12.36 -20.56 9.73
N GLY A 400 11.39 -21.37 9.29
CA GLY A 400 10.63 -21.10 8.06
C GLY A 400 9.79 -19.81 8.12
N ARG A 401 9.16 -19.52 9.27
CA ARG A 401 8.42 -18.27 9.48
C ARG A 401 9.35 -17.07 9.59
N LEU A 402 10.50 -17.24 10.25
CA LEU A 402 11.55 -16.23 10.32
C LEU A 402 12.07 -15.87 8.92
N LEU A 403 12.33 -16.87 8.08
CA LEU A 403 12.71 -16.67 6.68
C LEU A 403 11.63 -15.92 5.91
N ASN A 404 10.38 -16.39 5.96
CA ASN A 404 9.25 -15.75 5.28
C ASN A 404 9.10 -14.27 5.66
N TYR A 405 9.05 -13.98 6.97
CA TYR A 405 8.97 -12.60 7.43
C TYR A 405 10.21 -11.77 7.04
N THR A 406 11.42 -12.32 7.14
CA THR A 406 12.64 -11.62 6.71
C THR A 406 12.54 -11.21 5.24
N LEU A 407 12.19 -12.14 4.35
CA LEU A 407 12.06 -11.87 2.91
C LEU A 407 11.00 -10.80 2.60
N MET A 408 9.91 -10.73 3.39
CA MET A 408 8.87 -9.72 3.25
C MET A 408 9.31 -8.34 3.75
N VAL A 409 9.85 -8.24 4.97
CA VAL A 409 10.18 -6.92 5.56
C VAL A 409 11.43 -6.29 4.96
N ILE A 410 12.36 -7.09 4.41
CA ILE A 410 13.64 -6.60 3.88
C ILE A 410 13.52 -5.94 2.49
N TYR A 411 12.36 -6.08 1.80
CA TYR A 411 12.09 -5.44 0.51
C TYR A 411 12.29 -3.92 0.54
N TYR A 412 11.54 -3.18 1.37
CA TYR A 412 11.64 -1.72 1.44
C TYR A 412 13.03 -1.23 1.87
N PRO A 413 13.74 -1.86 2.84
CA PRO A 413 15.14 -1.52 3.14
C PRO A 413 16.08 -1.73 1.95
N MET A 414 16.04 -2.88 1.27
CA MET A 414 16.93 -3.14 0.13
C MET A 414 16.69 -2.17 -1.02
N THR A 415 15.43 -1.90 -1.39
CA THR A 415 15.13 -0.96 -2.48
C THR A 415 15.56 0.46 -2.14
N ALA A 416 15.37 0.90 -0.89
CA ALA A 416 15.84 2.19 -0.41
C ALA A 416 17.38 2.29 -0.39
N LEU A 417 18.08 1.26 0.12
CA LEU A 417 19.53 1.21 0.15
C LEU A 417 20.12 1.13 -1.26
N ASN A 418 19.56 0.33 -2.17
CA ASN A 418 19.98 0.30 -3.57
C ASN A 418 19.90 1.68 -4.23
N TRP A 419 18.83 2.46 -3.97
CA TRP A 419 18.71 3.81 -4.50
C TRP A 419 19.76 4.77 -3.93
N LEU A 420 20.01 4.69 -2.62
CA LEU A 420 21.04 5.51 -1.94
C LEU A 420 22.46 5.14 -2.38
N LEU A 421 22.75 3.85 -2.54
CA LEU A 421 24.03 3.32 -3.01
C LEU A 421 24.26 3.68 -4.48
N ALA A 422 23.24 3.55 -5.35
CA ALA A 422 23.35 3.97 -6.75
C ALA A 422 23.63 5.48 -6.88
N ALA A 423 22.98 6.32 -6.05
CA ALA A 423 23.29 7.74 -5.98
C ALA A 423 24.72 8.02 -5.47
N LEU A 424 25.16 7.30 -4.43
CA LEU A 424 26.53 7.39 -3.91
C LEU A 424 27.56 6.99 -4.98
N SER A 425 27.36 5.87 -5.68
CA SER A 425 28.22 5.42 -6.78
C SER A 425 28.28 6.43 -7.92
N CYS A 426 27.13 7.01 -8.32
CA CYS A 426 27.12 8.07 -9.33
C CYS A 426 27.92 9.30 -8.89
N LEU A 427 27.81 9.72 -7.62
CA LEU A 427 28.58 10.85 -7.09
C LEU A 427 30.08 10.54 -6.98
N LEU A 428 30.44 9.37 -6.45
CA LEU A 428 31.84 8.90 -6.34
C LEU A 428 32.53 8.82 -7.70
N PHE A 429 31.85 8.31 -8.74
CA PHE A 429 32.45 8.28 -10.07
C PHE A 429 32.47 9.67 -10.71
N LEU A 430 31.29 10.29 -10.88
CA LEU A 430 31.13 11.46 -11.76
C LEU A 430 31.72 12.74 -11.16
N VAL A 431 31.78 12.85 -9.82
CA VAL A 431 32.38 14.00 -9.14
C VAL A 431 33.82 13.71 -8.70
N VAL A 432 34.10 12.50 -8.20
CA VAL A 432 35.40 12.20 -7.54
C VAL A 432 36.35 11.36 -8.42
N GLY A 433 35.87 10.75 -9.50
CA GLY A 433 36.69 9.87 -10.35
C GLY A 433 37.01 8.51 -9.73
N ALA A 434 36.29 8.12 -8.67
CA ALA A 434 36.42 6.82 -8.01
C ALA A 434 35.66 5.74 -8.79
N SER A 435 36.36 4.66 -9.15
CA SER A 435 35.86 3.56 -9.96
C SER A 435 35.59 2.30 -9.13
N GLY A 436 36.41 2.03 -8.10
CA GLY A 436 36.34 0.86 -7.22
C GLY A 436 36.65 -0.49 -7.89
N LEU A 437 36.16 -0.69 -9.12
CA LEU A 437 36.39 -1.86 -9.96
C LEU A 437 37.00 -1.46 -11.32
N HIS A 438 37.80 -2.38 -11.86
CA HIS A 438 38.32 -2.37 -13.21
C HIS A 438 38.04 -3.75 -13.83
N VAL A 439 37.03 -3.82 -14.69
CA VAL A 439 36.56 -5.05 -15.34
C VAL A 439 36.39 -4.83 -16.84
N PRO A 440 36.60 -5.88 -17.68
CA PRO A 440 36.26 -5.81 -19.10
C PRO A 440 34.77 -5.55 -19.29
N ALA A 441 34.42 -4.49 -20.03
CA ALA A 441 33.05 -4.03 -20.17
C ALA A 441 32.17 -5.06 -20.89
N GLU A 442 32.73 -5.79 -21.84
CA GLU A 442 32.09 -6.86 -22.61
C GLU A 442 31.69 -8.06 -21.74
N ILE A 443 32.54 -8.48 -20.79
CA ILE A 443 32.23 -9.57 -19.86
C ILE A 443 31.19 -9.11 -18.83
N TRP A 444 31.35 -7.89 -18.30
CA TRP A 444 30.38 -7.31 -17.38
C TRP A 444 29.00 -7.17 -18.04
N LEU A 445 28.93 -6.64 -19.27
CA LEU A 445 27.69 -6.50 -20.03
C LEU A 445 27.01 -7.85 -20.26
N MET A 446 27.75 -8.88 -20.69
CA MET A 446 27.23 -10.24 -20.89
C MET A 446 26.62 -10.80 -19.60
N LEU A 447 27.38 -10.84 -18.50
CA LEU A 447 26.92 -11.39 -17.23
C LEU A 447 25.76 -10.58 -16.63
N TYR A 448 25.79 -9.25 -16.78
CA TYR A 448 24.70 -8.37 -16.34
C TYR A 448 23.44 -8.55 -17.18
N SER A 449 23.56 -8.61 -18.51
CA SER A 449 22.41 -8.82 -19.40
C SER A 449 21.76 -10.17 -19.17
N ASP A 450 22.54 -11.23 -18.97
CA ASP A 450 22.02 -12.57 -18.71
C ASP A 450 21.27 -12.63 -17.37
N ALA A 451 21.87 -12.08 -16.31
CA ALA A 451 21.23 -12.04 -15.00
C ALA A 451 19.96 -11.16 -14.99
N ALA A 452 19.96 -10.03 -15.70
CA ALA A 452 18.80 -9.17 -15.86
C ALA A 452 17.70 -9.82 -16.72
N ALA A 453 18.06 -10.48 -17.82
CA ALA A 453 17.12 -11.19 -18.69
C ALA A 453 16.46 -12.37 -17.96
N LEU A 454 17.22 -13.14 -17.17
CA LEU A 454 16.67 -14.20 -16.33
C LEU A 454 15.77 -13.66 -15.20
N GLN A 455 16.12 -12.53 -14.59
CA GLN A 455 15.29 -11.86 -13.59
C GLN A 455 13.95 -11.36 -14.19
N ILE A 456 13.99 -10.71 -15.35
CA ILE A 456 12.81 -10.22 -16.07
C ILE A 456 11.98 -11.41 -16.58
N GLY A 457 12.63 -12.44 -17.12
CA GLY A 457 11.99 -13.68 -17.56
C GLY A 457 11.26 -14.39 -16.41
N LEU A 458 11.88 -14.49 -15.23
CA LEU A 458 11.23 -15.01 -14.02
C LEU A 458 10.05 -14.15 -13.59
N TYR A 459 10.16 -12.81 -13.62
CA TYR A 459 9.04 -11.92 -13.33
C TYR A 459 7.87 -12.14 -14.31
N ILE A 460 8.13 -12.11 -15.62
CA ILE A 460 7.11 -12.27 -16.66
C ILE A 460 6.47 -13.66 -16.60
N TRP A 461 7.26 -14.72 -16.42
CA TRP A 461 6.74 -16.07 -16.23
C TRP A 461 5.79 -16.16 -15.03
N ASN A 462 6.15 -15.50 -13.93
CA ASN A 462 5.32 -15.45 -12.73
C ASN A 462 3.96 -14.76 -12.94
N ARG A 463 3.85 -13.80 -13.87
CA ARG A 463 2.64 -12.99 -14.11
C ARG A 463 1.37 -13.80 -14.40
N ARG A 464 1.49 -15.03 -14.89
CA ARG A 464 0.35 -15.96 -15.07
C ARG A 464 -0.39 -16.33 -13.78
N HIS A 465 0.21 -16.10 -12.61
CA HIS A 465 -0.42 -16.34 -11.30
C HIS A 465 -1.18 -15.11 -10.77
N ASN A 466 -1.34 -14.07 -11.59
CA ASN A 466 -2.03 -12.83 -11.23
C ASN A 466 -3.47 -13.10 -10.76
N VAL A 467 -3.87 -12.37 -9.71
CA VAL A 467 -5.21 -12.45 -9.09
C VAL A 467 -6.10 -11.27 -9.48
N SER A 468 -5.58 -10.28 -10.19
CA SER A 468 -6.39 -9.16 -10.70
C SER A 468 -7.20 -9.57 -11.94
N PRO A 469 -8.52 -9.33 -11.98
CA PRO A 469 -9.33 -9.48 -13.19
C PRO A 469 -9.25 -8.26 -14.12
N HIS A 470 -8.67 -7.14 -13.66
CA HIS A 470 -8.65 -5.87 -14.39
C HIS A 470 -7.47 -5.75 -15.35
N GLU A 471 -6.35 -6.38 -15.01
CA GLU A 471 -5.16 -6.38 -15.84
C GLU A 471 -5.26 -7.49 -16.91
N PRO A 472 -5.05 -7.20 -18.21
CA PRO A 472 -5.22 -8.18 -19.28
C PRO A 472 -4.44 -9.48 -19.05
N GLU A 473 -5.08 -10.62 -19.34
CA GLU A 473 -4.45 -11.93 -19.30
C GLU A 473 -3.25 -11.94 -20.26
N GLY A 474 -2.08 -12.40 -19.78
CA GLY A 474 -0.81 -12.28 -20.50
C GLY A 474 -0.08 -10.94 -20.38
N SER A 475 -0.58 -9.95 -19.60
CA SER A 475 0.18 -8.71 -19.32
C SER A 475 1.55 -9.02 -18.70
N GLY A 476 2.61 -8.59 -19.38
CA GLY A 476 4.00 -8.69 -18.91
C GLY A 476 4.34 -7.80 -17.69
N GLY A 477 3.39 -7.01 -17.18
CA GLY A 477 3.57 -6.23 -15.94
C GLY A 477 4.58 -5.08 -16.01
N LEU A 478 4.96 -4.63 -17.22
CA LEU A 478 5.91 -3.53 -17.43
C LEU A 478 5.52 -2.24 -16.68
N ALA A 479 4.22 -1.94 -16.59
CA ALA A 479 3.71 -0.81 -15.82
C ALA A 479 3.97 -0.96 -14.31
N GLY A 480 3.77 -2.15 -13.74
CA GLY A 480 4.07 -2.46 -12.34
C GLY A 480 5.58 -2.47 -12.03
N MET A 481 6.40 -3.00 -12.95
CA MET A 481 7.87 -2.91 -12.85
C MET A 481 8.33 -1.45 -12.85
N ALA A 482 7.80 -0.62 -13.76
CA ALA A 482 8.08 0.82 -13.77
C ALA A 482 7.65 1.49 -12.46
N MET A 483 6.43 1.27 -11.97
CA MET A 483 5.96 1.87 -10.70
C MET A 483 6.79 1.45 -9.48
N SER A 484 7.33 0.23 -9.47
CA SER A 484 8.29 -0.19 -8.44
C SER A 484 9.58 0.63 -8.49
N ALA A 485 10.15 0.83 -9.68
CA ALA A 485 11.34 1.68 -9.85
C ALA A 485 11.06 3.16 -9.50
N LEU A 486 9.90 3.69 -9.89
CA LEU A 486 9.45 5.06 -9.57
C LEU A 486 9.18 5.26 -8.05
N SER A 487 9.02 4.18 -7.29
CA SER A 487 8.83 4.22 -5.83
C SER A 487 10.14 4.19 -5.03
N ALA A 488 11.27 3.79 -5.64
CA ALA A 488 12.57 3.72 -4.94
C ALA A 488 13.03 5.06 -4.30
N PRO A 489 12.87 6.25 -4.95
CA PRO A 489 13.13 7.55 -4.32
C PRO A 489 12.30 7.80 -3.05
N ILE A 490 11.06 7.31 -3.03
CA ILE A 490 10.11 7.46 -1.94
C ILE A 490 10.52 6.60 -0.74
N TYR A 491 10.91 5.35 -0.99
CA TYR A 491 11.43 4.44 0.05
C TYR A 491 12.74 4.97 0.64
N ALA A 492 13.67 5.46 -0.20
CA ALA A 492 14.92 6.09 0.25
C ALA A 492 14.67 7.27 1.22
N LYS A 493 13.77 8.18 0.86
CA LYS A 493 13.33 9.28 1.75
C LYS A 493 12.72 8.74 3.06
N SER A 494 11.84 7.75 2.96
CA SER A 494 11.19 7.15 4.13
C SER A 494 12.19 6.47 5.08
N LEU A 495 13.24 5.84 4.55
CA LEU A 495 14.30 5.20 5.33
C LEU A 495 15.13 6.23 6.09
N VAL A 496 15.57 7.29 5.39
CA VAL A 496 16.30 8.42 6.01
C VAL A 496 15.47 9.04 7.15
N ASP A 497 14.17 9.30 6.93
CA ASP A 497 13.30 9.83 7.98
C ASP A 497 13.07 8.86 9.16
N ALA A 498 13.18 7.53 8.93
CA ALA A 498 13.07 6.53 9.99
C ALA A 498 14.35 6.45 10.83
N VAL A 499 15.52 6.41 10.18
CA VAL A 499 16.83 6.43 10.84
C VAL A 499 17.02 7.72 11.65
N LEU A 500 16.65 8.88 11.08
CA LEU A 500 16.68 10.18 11.76
C LEU A 500 15.55 10.38 12.79
N ARG A 501 14.73 9.35 13.07
CA ARG A 501 13.61 9.36 14.02
C ARG A 501 12.64 10.54 13.84
N ARG A 502 12.51 11.06 12.61
CA ARG A 502 11.60 12.16 12.30
C ARG A 502 10.15 11.72 12.53
N LYS A 503 9.33 12.62 13.08
CA LYS A 503 7.91 12.37 13.35
C LYS A 503 7.17 12.17 12.02
N SER A 504 6.43 11.07 11.92
CA SER A 504 5.49 10.81 10.83
C SER A 504 4.06 10.90 11.39
N SER A 505 3.19 11.67 10.74
CA SER A 505 1.76 11.69 11.05
C SER A 505 1.01 10.78 10.08
N PHE A 506 0.18 9.88 10.61
CA PHE A 506 -0.84 9.22 9.81
C PHE A 506 -1.93 10.24 9.47
N VAL A 507 -2.26 10.36 8.18
CA VAL A 507 -3.37 11.16 7.68
C VAL A 507 -4.17 10.25 6.76
N VAL A 508 -5.47 10.14 7.00
CA VAL A 508 -6.40 9.46 6.10
C VAL A 508 -6.38 10.21 4.77
N THR A 509 -5.94 9.51 3.71
CA THR A 509 -5.97 10.03 2.34
C THR A 509 -7.44 10.20 1.94
N PRO A 510 -7.89 11.43 1.59
CA PRO A 510 -9.25 11.65 1.12
C PRO A 510 -9.61 10.76 -0.07
N LYS A 511 -10.89 10.42 -0.21
CA LYS A 511 -11.41 9.46 -1.21
C LYS A 511 -12.45 10.11 -2.13
N GLY A 512 -12.66 9.52 -3.31
CA GLY A 512 -13.56 10.06 -4.35
C GLY A 512 -13.21 11.50 -4.73
N ASP A 513 -14.22 12.35 -4.90
CA ASP A 513 -14.06 13.77 -5.26
C ASP A 513 -13.33 14.62 -4.21
N SER A 514 -13.08 14.09 -3.01
CA SER A 514 -12.26 14.75 -1.98
C SER A 514 -10.75 14.54 -2.18
N ALA A 515 -10.32 13.71 -3.13
CA ALA A 515 -8.92 13.35 -3.38
C ALA A 515 -8.01 14.57 -3.60
N SER A 516 -6.74 14.46 -3.18
CA SER A 516 -5.81 15.58 -3.25
C SER A 516 -5.26 15.77 -4.67
N PRO A 517 -5.42 16.96 -5.30
CA PRO A 517 -4.96 17.17 -6.67
C PRO A 517 -3.44 17.16 -6.79
N ASP A 518 -2.94 16.54 -7.85
CA ASP A 518 -1.51 16.51 -8.16
C ASP A 518 -0.97 17.89 -8.53
N ARG A 519 0.19 18.21 -7.97
CA ARG A 519 0.91 19.49 -8.12
C ARG A 519 2.41 19.25 -8.22
N LEU A 520 3.19 20.24 -8.66
CA LEU A 520 4.66 20.11 -8.73
C LEU A 520 5.28 19.67 -7.38
N ALA A 521 4.73 20.15 -6.25
CA ALA A 521 5.17 19.76 -4.92
C ALA A 521 4.94 18.28 -4.56
N THR A 522 4.04 17.57 -5.27
CA THR A 522 3.86 16.11 -5.17
C THR A 522 5.15 15.39 -5.52
N PHE A 523 5.85 15.87 -6.55
CA PHE A 523 7.07 15.27 -7.09
C PHE A 523 8.36 15.78 -6.45
N ARG A 524 8.29 16.54 -5.34
CA ARG A 524 9.47 17.18 -4.71
C ARG A 524 10.60 16.21 -4.37
N ILE A 525 10.28 14.96 -4.02
CA ILE A 525 11.28 13.93 -3.70
C ILE A 525 12.00 13.50 -4.98
N HIS A 526 11.25 13.23 -6.05
CA HIS A 526 11.82 12.92 -7.36
C HIS A 526 12.60 14.08 -7.95
N LEU A 527 12.12 15.32 -7.84
CA LEU A 527 12.83 16.52 -8.31
C LEU A 527 14.14 16.75 -7.55
N PHE A 528 14.19 16.47 -6.24
CA PHE A 528 15.43 16.48 -5.48
C PHE A 528 16.45 15.47 -6.03
N TRP A 529 16.04 14.22 -6.26
CA TRP A 529 16.93 13.21 -6.83
C TRP A 529 17.31 13.51 -8.29
N ALA A 530 16.41 14.09 -9.09
CA ALA A 530 16.72 14.58 -10.43
C ALA A 530 17.82 15.65 -10.39
N ALA A 531 17.80 16.55 -9.41
CA ALA A 531 18.87 17.53 -9.23
C ALA A 531 20.20 16.87 -8.83
N VAL A 532 20.18 15.81 -8.02
CA VAL A 532 21.39 15.03 -7.67
C VAL A 532 22.00 14.34 -8.89
N PHE A 533 21.21 13.57 -9.65
CA PHE A 533 21.71 12.83 -10.82
C PHE A 533 22.02 13.74 -12.02
N GLY A 534 21.22 14.78 -12.26
CA GLY A 534 21.51 15.79 -13.28
C GLY A 534 22.75 16.59 -12.92
N GLY A 535 22.88 17.00 -11.65
CA GLY A 535 24.05 17.72 -11.14
C GLY A 535 25.35 16.92 -11.22
N SER A 536 25.31 15.60 -10.95
CA SER A 536 26.50 14.76 -11.08
C SER A 536 26.95 14.56 -12.53
N VAL A 537 26.02 14.38 -13.47
CA VAL A 537 26.34 14.34 -14.92
C VAL A 537 26.91 15.68 -15.40
N VAL A 538 26.35 16.81 -14.97
CA VAL A 538 26.89 18.14 -15.27
C VAL A 538 28.28 18.35 -14.66
N ALA A 539 28.52 17.89 -13.42
CA ALA A 539 29.84 17.94 -12.81
C ALA A 539 30.87 17.12 -13.60
N ALA A 540 30.53 15.89 -14.04
CA ALA A 540 31.44 15.07 -14.84
C ALA A 540 31.82 15.70 -16.20
N LEU A 541 30.93 16.49 -16.81
CA LEU A 541 31.25 17.25 -18.03
C LEU A 541 32.37 18.27 -17.79
N PHE A 542 32.34 18.98 -16.65
CA PHE A 542 33.37 19.97 -16.29
C PHE A 542 34.66 19.35 -15.72
N LEU A 543 34.54 18.19 -15.06
CA LEU A 543 35.66 17.51 -14.40
C LEU A 543 36.37 16.48 -15.31
N GLY A 544 35.82 16.19 -16.50
CA GLY A 544 36.38 15.19 -17.42
C GLY A 544 36.11 13.73 -17.01
N HIS A 545 35.24 13.50 -16.02
CA HIS A 545 34.93 12.17 -15.47
C HIS A 545 33.80 11.44 -16.22
N LEU A 546 33.55 11.75 -17.49
CA LEU A 546 32.54 11.06 -18.28
C LEU A 546 32.96 9.61 -18.59
N HIS A 547 32.15 8.65 -18.16
CA HIS A 547 32.32 7.24 -18.50
C HIS A 547 30.97 6.62 -18.86
N ALA A 548 30.90 5.94 -19.99
CA ALA A 548 29.66 5.50 -20.62
C ALA A 548 28.72 4.73 -19.67
N ALA A 549 29.24 3.76 -18.90
CA ALA A 549 28.41 2.93 -18.03
C ALA A 549 27.77 3.73 -16.87
N ILE A 550 28.56 4.50 -16.12
CA ILE A 550 28.02 5.27 -14.98
C ILE A 550 27.17 6.45 -15.45
N THR A 551 27.53 7.11 -16.56
CA THR A 551 26.69 8.13 -17.17
C THR A 551 25.34 7.55 -17.62
N ALA A 552 25.31 6.35 -18.22
CA ALA A 552 24.05 5.68 -18.57
C ALA A 552 23.19 5.37 -17.32
N TRP A 553 23.79 4.89 -16.23
CA TRP A 553 23.09 4.69 -14.95
C TRP A 553 22.53 5.98 -14.35
N ALA A 554 23.32 7.07 -14.34
CA ALA A 554 22.88 8.36 -13.85
C ALA A 554 21.75 8.96 -14.72
N LEU A 555 21.82 8.81 -16.04
CA LEU A 555 20.77 9.23 -16.97
C LEU A 555 19.48 8.39 -16.82
N LEU A 556 19.60 7.09 -16.58
CA LEU A 556 18.45 6.23 -16.27
C LEU A 556 17.78 6.63 -14.94
N ALA A 557 18.58 6.86 -13.89
CA ALA A 557 18.08 7.33 -12.60
C ALA A 557 17.41 8.72 -12.70
N LEU A 558 17.99 9.63 -13.47
CA LEU A 558 17.41 10.93 -13.81
C LEU A 558 16.08 10.77 -14.57
N ALA A 559 16.02 9.89 -15.57
CA ALA A 559 14.79 9.60 -16.32
C ALA A 559 13.69 9.03 -15.42
N LEU A 560 14.02 8.11 -14.50
CA LEU A 560 13.09 7.59 -13.48
C LEU A 560 12.60 8.69 -12.52
N CYS A 561 13.45 9.67 -12.19
CA CYS A 561 13.02 10.82 -11.38
C CYS A 561 12.08 11.77 -12.15
N LEU A 562 12.34 12.01 -13.44
CA LEU A 562 11.53 12.93 -14.23
C LEU A 562 10.24 12.29 -14.78
N ALA A 563 10.19 10.96 -14.96
CA ALA A 563 9.07 10.25 -15.55
C ALA A 563 7.69 10.54 -14.91
N PRO A 564 7.51 10.55 -13.56
CA PRO A 564 6.22 10.86 -12.95
C PRO A 564 5.75 12.28 -13.28
N VAL A 565 6.69 13.24 -13.27
CA VAL A 565 6.43 14.65 -13.62
C VAL A 565 6.02 14.79 -15.08
N LEU A 566 6.72 14.08 -15.98
CA LEU A 566 6.45 14.10 -17.42
C LEU A 566 5.10 13.44 -17.75
N VAL A 567 4.79 12.29 -17.13
CA VAL A 567 3.49 11.60 -17.30
C VAL A 567 2.34 12.48 -16.80
N TRP A 568 2.47 13.10 -15.62
CA TRP A 568 1.50 14.05 -15.10
C TRP A 568 1.31 15.27 -16.02
N ALA A 569 2.40 15.90 -16.46
CA ALA A 569 2.35 17.07 -17.33
C ALA A 569 1.80 16.76 -18.74
N ALA A 570 2.05 15.56 -19.26
CA ALA A 570 1.48 15.08 -20.52
C ALA A 570 -0.03 14.80 -20.38
N GLY A 571 -0.45 14.18 -19.27
CA GLY A 571 -1.87 13.97 -18.95
C GLY A 571 -2.65 15.28 -18.84
N GLY A 572 -2.07 16.29 -18.16
CA GLY A 572 -2.65 17.63 -18.06
C GLY A 572 -2.80 18.34 -19.42
N ARG A 573 -1.81 18.20 -20.31
CA ARG A 573 -1.90 18.72 -21.69
C ARG A 573 -3.00 18.04 -22.50
N ARG A 574 -3.11 16.71 -22.45
CA ARG A 574 -4.16 15.95 -23.15
C ARG A 574 -5.56 16.34 -22.68
N ARG A 575 -5.79 16.49 -21.37
CA ARG A 575 -7.08 16.96 -20.83
C ARG A 575 -7.44 18.38 -21.31
N ARG A 576 -6.46 19.29 -21.39
CA ARG A 576 -6.69 20.63 -21.94
C ARG A 576 -7.01 20.61 -23.43
N SER A 577 -6.32 19.79 -24.23
CA SER A 577 -6.62 19.69 -25.67
C SER A 577 -7.97 19.05 -25.96
N THR A 578 -8.41 18.04 -25.17
CA THR A 578 -9.74 17.44 -25.36
C THR A 578 -10.87 18.40 -24.99
N VAL A 579 -10.70 19.22 -23.93
CA VAL A 579 -11.69 20.25 -23.57
C VAL A 579 -11.73 21.37 -24.61
N ALA A 580 -10.58 21.78 -25.16
CA ALA A 580 -10.51 22.77 -26.24
C ALA A 580 -11.02 22.24 -27.60
N ALA A 581 -11.14 20.93 -27.78
CA ALA A 581 -11.61 20.29 -29.02
C ALA A 581 -13.13 20.04 -29.06
N VAL A 582 -13.86 20.31 -27.97
CA VAL A 582 -15.33 20.37 -28.00
C VAL A 582 -15.71 21.73 -28.59
N PRO A 583 -16.36 21.79 -29.78
CA PRO A 583 -16.83 23.06 -30.31
C PRO A 583 -17.84 23.65 -29.33
N ALA A 584 -17.70 24.93 -29.01
CA ALA A 584 -18.75 25.64 -28.30
C ALA A 584 -20.02 25.59 -29.15
N VAL A 585 -21.03 24.85 -28.69
CA VAL A 585 -22.37 24.90 -29.29
C VAL A 585 -22.80 26.36 -29.26
N PRO A 586 -23.11 27.00 -30.41
CA PRO A 586 -23.53 28.39 -30.40
C PRO A 586 -24.76 28.52 -29.52
N ALA A 587 -24.68 29.34 -28.47
CA ALA A 587 -25.86 29.70 -27.70
C ALA A 587 -26.89 30.29 -28.68
N ALA A 588 -28.05 29.65 -28.78
CA ALA A 588 -29.11 30.12 -29.67
C ALA A 588 -29.46 31.56 -29.27
N ARG A 589 -29.24 32.51 -30.20
CA ARG A 589 -29.71 33.88 -30.02
C ARG A 589 -31.22 33.85 -29.98
N ALA A 590 -31.79 34.12 -28.82
CA ALA A 590 -33.19 34.47 -28.70
C ALA A 590 -33.36 35.91 -29.19
N ASP A 591 -33.53 36.08 -30.50
CA ASP A 591 -33.96 37.35 -31.07
C ASP A 591 -35.42 37.61 -30.67
N SER A 592 -35.63 38.50 -29.70
CA SER A 592 -36.91 39.15 -29.46
C SER A 592 -36.73 40.67 -29.41
N SER A 593 -36.74 41.26 -30.60
CA SER A 593 -36.79 42.70 -30.81
C SER A 593 -38.17 43.26 -30.45
N ALA A 594 -38.24 44.23 -29.53
CA ALA A 594 -38.92 45.52 -29.73
C ALA A 594 -39.14 46.30 -28.41
N GLY A 595 -38.77 47.58 -28.45
CA GLY A 595 -39.42 48.66 -27.72
C GLY A 595 -39.17 49.97 -28.49
N PRO A 596 -39.66 51.13 -28.02
CA PRO A 596 -40.87 51.35 -27.22
C PRO A 596 -41.78 52.47 -27.79
N ALA A 597 -43.10 52.31 -27.70
CA ALA A 597 -44.13 53.37 -27.81
C ALA A 597 -45.49 52.80 -27.35
N GLY A 598 -46.41 53.51 -26.71
CA GLY A 598 -46.42 54.90 -26.22
C GLY A 598 -47.56 55.07 -25.18
N ALA A 599 -47.69 56.25 -24.57
CA ALA A 599 -48.68 56.50 -23.52
C ALA A 599 -50.11 56.69 -24.05
N GLY A 600 -51.13 56.32 -23.24
CA GLY A 600 -52.55 56.46 -23.62
C GLY A 600 -53.57 56.17 -22.50
N ALA A 601 -53.70 57.11 -21.56
CA ALA A 601 -54.87 57.41 -20.70
C ALA A 601 -55.46 56.39 -19.69
N ASP A 602 -55.83 56.98 -18.53
CA ASP A 602 -56.95 56.70 -17.63
C ASP A 602 -57.09 55.42 -16.75
N SER A 603 -56.68 55.59 -15.48
CA SER A 603 -57.59 55.91 -14.36
C SER A 603 -57.66 54.94 -13.14
N ALA A 604 -57.82 55.59 -11.98
CA ALA A 604 -58.42 55.12 -10.72
C ALA A 604 -57.67 54.18 -9.73
N ARG A 605 -57.24 54.79 -8.60
CA ARG A 605 -57.45 54.35 -7.19
C ARG A 605 -56.80 53.01 -6.75
N ARG A 606 -55.81 52.99 -5.83
CA ARG A 606 -55.80 53.56 -4.46
C ARG A 606 -54.40 53.48 -3.81
N ASP A 607 -54.09 54.50 -3.01
CA ASP A 607 -53.00 54.65 -2.03
C ASP A 607 -53.23 53.88 -0.70
N PRO A 608 -52.31 53.86 0.30
CA PRO A 608 -50.84 53.99 0.24
C PRO A 608 -50.07 53.07 1.25
N ALA A 609 -48.76 53.35 1.44
CA ALA A 609 -47.88 53.04 2.59
C ALA A 609 -47.18 51.65 2.60
N ARG A 610 -45.89 51.53 3.00
CA ARG A 610 -44.91 52.54 3.48
C ARG A 610 -43.48 52.05 3.17
N SER A 611 -42.58 52.98 2.82
CA SER A 611 -41.11 52.81 2.85
C SER A 611 -40.54 53.61 4.05
N PRO A 612 -39.22 53.68 4.32
CA PRO A 612 -38.07 52.91 3.81
C PRO A 612 -37.10 52.45 4.94
N ALA A 613 -35.92 51.94 4.57
CA ALA A 613 -34.58 52.44 4.99
C ALA A 613 -33.54 51.36 5.36
N ALA A 614 -32.40 51.39 4.65
CA ALA A 614 -31.10 50.92 5.15
C ALA A 614 -30.40 52.06 5.92
N PRO A 615 -29.22 51.83 6.54
CA PRO A 615 -28.02 52.38 5.89
C PRO A 615 -26.72 51.55 6.02
N THR A 616 -25.67 52.13 5.45
CA THR A 616 -24.33 51.66 5.04
C THR A 616 -23.21 51.63 6.10
N VAL A 617 -22.31 50.63 6.01
CA VAL A 617 -20.82 50.71 5.80
C VAL A 617 -20.05 51.90 6.45
N PRO A 618 -18.96 51.70 7.25
CA PRO A 618 -17.58 51.67 6.69
C PRO A 618 -16.51 50.83 7.45
N ALA A 619 -15.24 50.91 7.01
CA ALA A 619 -14.08 50.15 7.48
C ALA A 619 -12.93 51.05 7.98
N ALA A 620 -12.03 50.55 8.87
CA ALA A 620 -10.56 50.79 8.86
C ALA A 620 -9.79 50.31 10.14
N SER A 621 -8.69 49.57 9.90
CA SER A 621 -7.31 49.63 10.48
C SER A 621 -6.93 49.60 11.99
N THR A 622 -5.68 49.11 12.19
CA THR A 622 -4.71 49.29 13.31
C THR A 622 -4.82 48.50 14.62
N ALA A 623 -3.77 47.73 14.94
CA ALA A 623 -2.84 47.91 16.08
C ALA A 623 -2.22 46.57 16.58
N SER A 624 -0.95 46.63 17.01
CA SER A 624 -0.21 45.57 17.71
C SER A 624 0.19 46.07 19.11
N PRO A 625 0.62 45.20 20.05
CA PRO A 625 2.03 45.31 20.45
C PRO A 625 2.74 43.99 20.84
N ALA A 626 4.06 44.10 21.05
CA ALA A 626 4.98 43.11 21.67
C ALA A 626 4.81 43.08 23.22
N ALA A 627 5.59 42.40 24.09
CA ALA A 627 6.92 41.75 24.03
C ALA A 627 7.02 40.65 25.12
N ALA A 628 7.69 39.51 24.94
CA ALA A 628 9.11 39.20 25.26
C ALA A 628 9.58 39.41 26.73
N SER A 629 9.90 38.33 27.45
CA SER A 629 11.11 38.19 28.30
C SER A 629 11.24 36.82 29.01
N ALA A 630 12.48 36.35 29.10
CA ALA A 630 13.03 35.31 30.00
C ALA A 630 14.51 35.70 30.23
N PRO A 631 15.38 34.96 30.96
CA PRO A 631 15.19 33.88 31.93
C PRO A 631 15.92 34.17 33.28
N THR A 632 15.96 33.23 34.23
CA THR A 632 17.14 33.02 35.12
C THR A 632 17.10 31.63 35.79
N ALA A 633 18.26 31.12 36.21
CA ALA A 633 18.42 29.83 36.89
C ALA A 633 19.53 29.89 37.96
N ALA A 634 19.38 29.16 39.09
CA ALA A 634 20.48 28.59 39.90
C ALA A 634 19.94 27.74 41.08
N SER A 635 20.71 26.72 41.48
CA SER A 635 20.48 25.77 42.60
C SER A 635 21.17 26.29 43.91
N PRO A 636 21.56 25.54 45.00
CA PRO A 636 21.54 24.06 45.24
C PRO A 636 21.31 23.53 46.70
N LYS A 637 21.21 22.17 46.82
CA LYS A 637 21.53 21.30 48.01
C LYS A 637 20.61 21.49 49.26
N ARG A 638 20.34 20.52 50.17
CA ARG A 638 20.95 19.23 50.63
C ARG A 638 19.89 18.45 51.48
N ASP A 639 20.00 17.21 52.02
CA ASP A 639 20.97 16.09 51.92
C ASP A 639 20.27 14.69 51.97
N THR A 640 20.40 13.87 53.05
CA THR A 640 19.95 12.45 53.26
C THR A 640 19.68 12.19 54.79
N PRO A 641 19.30 10.99 55.36
CA PRO A 641 19.40 9.60 54.84
C PRO A 641 18.37 8.48 55.25
N ALA A 642 18.48 7.36 54.51
CA ALA A 642 18.44 5.92 54.86
C ALA A 642 17.35 5.24 55.73
N GLU A 643 16.80 4.13 55.20
CA GLU A 643 16.73 2.82 55.91
C GLU A 643 16.85 1.64 54.90
N LYS A 644 16.95 0.39 55.38
CA LYS A 644 17.52 -0.81 54.70
C LYS A 644 16.48 -1.89 54.30
N ASP A 645 16.75 -2.58 53.18
CA ASP A 645 16.83 -4.06 52.92
C ASP A 645 16.00 -5.11 53.73
N PRO A 646 15.85 -6.40 53.31
CA PRO A 646 16.18 -7.05 52.02
C PRO A 646 15.13 -8.10 51.50
N LEU A 647 15.53 -8.80 50.42
CA LEU A 647 14.92 -9.92 49.69
C LEU A 647 14.53 -11.21 50.48
N CYS A 648 13.59 -11.99 49.90
CA CYS A 648 13.72 -13.42 49.55
C CYS A 648 12.51 -13.84 48.66
N ALA A 649 12.67 -14.28 47.41
CA ALA A 649 13.15 -15.60 46.93
C ALA A 649 12.07 -16.71 46.91
N ILE A 650 11.52 -16.99 45.71
CA ILE A 650 11.34 -18.29 45.01
C ILE A 650 10.97 -17.97 43.54
#